data_AF-A0ABD1M1K4-F1
#
_entry.id   AF-A0ABD1M1K4-F1
#
_cell.length_a   1.000
_cell.length_b   1.000
_cell.length_c   1.000
_cell.angle_alpha   90.00
_cell.angle_beta   90.00
_cell.angle_gamma   90.00
#
_symmetry.space_group_name_H-M   'P 1'
#
loop_
_entity.id
_entity.type
_entity.pdbx_description
1 polymer ?
#
loop_
_entity_poly.entity_id
_entity_poly.type
_entity_poly.pdbx_seq_one_letter_code
_entity_poly.pdbx_strand_id
1 'polypeptide(L)'
;MSRCNLSIDSSCYACVKIHILLPNQILWFVHIEMADMADSVVSFLLENLSRLLNDEIKLLSGVEEKVNSLSNELKFIDIFLKSSEGKRSDEIVKEVVSQIREVAYKAEDVVDTYVTNTAKHKRRNMLSKLFHFKERVMVLHEVDAEINEIKRRIVDIYANRERYGIRQGKFQSQEVDAAKSLREKRRRDEEEQDIVGLVDHSNEIIQQLKESDLRLKVVSIIGMGGLGKTTLARKIYNNNEVKKLFSCCAWGYVSNDYRPRELFLSLLKCLGSSTSDCKKLSKVELRKKVAEELTEKKYLIVLDDMWKTEVWDDVKGAFPDNKTGSRILITSRELEVARYTTTTFPYELPALSEDESWELFCKKVFRGEQCPFDLEPLGRPIVEKCNGLPLSIVVLAGLVNKKEKTQREWKRIKEVHLPEVKDILRLSYDNLPPKLKPCFLYFGIYPEDYEISVKEVIQLWIAEGFIKREDQKTTEELEDVGDRYMDDMVDRNLVQVAKRRRSDGGVKTCRIHDLLRDICVSECISDKFLDVCTESNIDSICSINSRRLSFHNQLPHDMKYVKPCTRSLFFFLELSVELLELDYDLKSSELVRVLLHSEIINFSIQPNNLKRMIHLRYLNIVECAHLPASISCLWNLQTLCVWCTGKISSEIWKLKWLRHLHLIVSTELPKATGERVMENLQTFKLHHEEERVILKLQNVMFPRLRKLTLYGEKYSDKVCYPLEELSSLPSLTNLQGLNITSVHAQLTNPNVFPSNLTKIELIIQSPLEGFMNTLGALPNLQTLKLSGRGWGRCEIYIDTGKFLQLQVFLVRNLTIDWGELGEDAMPKLRHLIIGGPWATEFPEQLLSLTTLRVVHLYNCENSFVSKVEQSALNKDCKLIITDRRE
;
A
#
# COMPACT_ATOMS: atom_id res chain seq x y z
N MET A 1 -49.02 53.48 -33.23
CA MET A 1 -48.73 52.28 -34.05
C MET A 1 -48.24 52.80 -35.39
N SER A 2 -47.07 52.48 -35.93
CA SER A 2 -46.14 51.37 -35.73
C SER A 2 -44.72 51.89 -35.98
N ARG A 3 -43.79 51.52 -35.09
CA ARG A 3 -42.50 52.20 -34.89
C ARG A 3 -41.49 51.96 -36.02
N CYS A 4 -40.83 53.06 -36.37
CA CYS A 4 -39.78 53.21 -37.36
C CYS A 4 -38.39 52.79 -36.87
N ASN A 5 -37.56 52.55 -37.89
CA ASN A 5 -36.11 52.48 -37.93
C ASN A 5 -35.36 53.68 -37.31
N LEU A 6 -34.06 53.41 -37.05
CA LEU A 6 -32.85 54.25 -37.14
C LEU A 6 -32.06 54.57 -35.85
N SER A 7 -30.78 54.14 -35.90
CA SER A 7 -29.55 54.75 -35.35
C SER A 7 -29.29 54.51 -33.83
N ILE A 8 -28.10 54.16 -33.29
CA ILE A 8 -26.67 54.54 -33.49
C ILE A 8 -25.75 53.49 -32.79
N ASP A 9 -24.50 53.30 -33.31
CA ASP A 9 -23.18 52.91 -32.73
C ASP A 9 -23.04 52.19 -31.36
N SER A 10 -22.00 51.40 -31.03
CA SER A 10 -20.62 51.19 -31.56
C SER A 10 -19.99 49.93 -30.93
N SER A 11 -18.86 49.49 -31.51
CA SER A 11 -17.82 48.58 -30.96
C SER A 11 -17.95 47.06 -31.22
N CYS A 12 -17.27 46.58 -32.27
CA CYS A 12 -16.21 45.56 -32.19
C CYS A 12 -15.73 45.19 -33.61
N TYR A 13 -14.79 45.98 -34.13
CA TYR A 13 -14.00 45.66 -35.31
C TYR A 13 -12.61 45.18 -34.85
N ALA A 14 -12.22 43.96 -35.20
CA ALA A 14 -10.84 43.58 -35.55
C ALA A 14 -10.82 42.11 -36.04
N CYS A 15 -10.90 41.91 -37.35
CA CYS A 15 -9.79 41.43 -38.17
C CYS A 15 -9.25 40.03 -37.83
N VAL A 16 -9.80 39.03 -38.53
CA VAL A 16 -9.11 37.75 -38.80
C VAL A 16 -7.91 38.03 -39.70
N LYS A 17 -6.73 38.21 -39.09
CA LYS A 17 -5.43 38.06 -39.75
C LYS A 17 -4.83 36.74 -39.30
N ILE A 18 -4.93 35.74 -40.17
CA ILE A 18 -4.15 34.51 -40.08
C ILE A 18 -2.69 34.89 -40.31
N HIS A 19 -1.92 35.05 -39.23
CA HIS A 19 -0.47 34.99 -39.30
C HIS A 19 -0.04 33.56 -39.04
N ILE A 20 0.47 32.95 -40.11
CA ILE A 20 1.25 31.72 -40.11
C ILE A 20 2.43 31.95 -39.17
N LEU A 21 2.37 31.36 -37.97
CA LEU A 21 3.53 31.11 -37.12
C LEU A 21 3.71 29.60 -37.03
N LEU A 22 4.90 29.18 -37.43
CA LEU A 22 5.38 27.82 -37.63
C LEU A 22 5.05 26.89 -36.45
N PRO A 23 4.34 25.76 -36.67
CA PRO A 23 4.16 24.74 -35.65
C PRO A 23 5.24 23.67 -35.86
N ASN A 24 6.42 23.78 -35.23
CA ASN A 24 7.39 22.67 -35.31
C ASN A 24 8.33 22.46 -34.11
N GLN A 25 8.22 23.20 -33.01
CA GLN A 25 9.18 23.03 -31.90
C GLN A 25 8.60 22.84 -30.48
N ILE A 26 7.29 22.94 -30.26
CA ILE A 26 6.71 22.92 -28.89
C ILE A 26 5.98 21.60 -28.53
N LEU A 27 5.70 20.71 -29.48
CA LEU A 27 4.99 19.43 -29.26
C LEU A 27 5.91 18.20 -29.02
N TRP A 28 7.13 18.40 -28.53
CA TRP A 28 8.15 17.34 -28.54
C TRP A 28 8.08 16.30 -27.40
N PHE A 29 7.17 16.39 -26.42
CA PHE A 29 7.23 15.50 -25.24
C PHE A 29 5.90 14.96 -24.68
N VAL A 30 4.74 15.25 -25.28
CA VAL A 30 3.43 14.94 -24.63
C VAL A 30 2.85 13.55 -24.99
N HIS A 31 3.44 12.74 -25.88
CA HIS A 31 2.79 11.48 -26.31
C HIS A 31 3.69 10.23 -26.28
N ILE A 32 4.10 9.82 -25.08
CA ILE A 32 4.79 8.54 -24.79
C ILE A 32 3.92 7.57 -23.96
N GLU A 33 2.72 7.98 -23.54
CA GLU A 33 1.91 7.30 -22.50
C GLU A 33 1.53 5.84 -22.78
N MET A 34 1.17 5.46 -24.01
CA MET A 34 0.50 4.17 -24.23
C MET A 34 1.46 2.99 -24.44
N ALA A 35 2.67 3.23 -24.96
CA ALA A 35 3.64 2.16 -25.17
C ALA A 35 4.05 1.47 -23.85
N ASP A 36 4.04 2.20 -22.73
CA ASP A 36 4.52 1.72 -21.43
C ASP A 36 3.68 0.54 -20.89
N MET A 37 2.36 0.55 -21.10
CA MET A 37 1.48 -0.54 -20.65
C MET A 37 1.61 -1.79 -21.52
N ALA A 38 1.69 -1.62 -22.84
CA ALA A 38 1.98 -2.74 -23.74
C ALA A 38 3.39 -3.30 -23.49
N ASP A 39 4.38 -2.44 -23.22
CA ASP A 39 5.75 -2.83 -22.90
C ASP A 39 5.78 -3.68 -21.61
N SER A 40 5.10 -3.21 -20.56
CA SER A 40 4.97 -3.96 -19.31
C SER A 40 4.41 -5.38 -19.53
N VAL A 41 3.36 -5.51 -20.34
CA VAL A 41 2.72 -6.80 -20.69
C VAL A 41 3.66 -7.68 -21.54
N VAL A 42 4.27 -7.14 -22.59
CA VAL A 42 5.17 -7.87 -23.48
C VAL A 42 6.42 -8.33 -22.74
N SER A 43 7.05 -7.43 -21.99
CA SER A 43 8.22 -7.73 -21.17
C SER A 43 7.88 -8.78 -20.09
N PHE A 44 6.69 -8.74 -19.47
CA PHE A 44 6.27 -9.77 -18.52
C PHE A 44 6.12 -11.13 -19.20
N LEU A 45 5.45 -11.16 -20.36
CA LEU A 45 5.26 -12.39 -21.13
C LEU A 45 6.61 -12.98 -21.53
N LEU A 46 7.54 -12.17 -22.04
CA LEU A 46 8.89 -12.60 -22.40
C LEU A 46 9.64 -13.25 -21.23
N GLU A 47 9.56 -12.66 -20.04
CA GLU A 47 10.17 -13.21 -18.84
C GLU A 47 9.53 -14.57 -18.46
N ASN A 48 8.21 -14.65 -18.49
CA ASN A 48 7.50 -15.90 -18.20
C ASN A 48 7.82 -17.00 -19.23
N LEU A 49 7.87 -16.67 -20.52
CA LEU A 49 8.26 -17.62 -21.58
C LEU A 49 9.71 -18.07 -21.42
N SER A 50 10.62 -17.14 -21.11
CA SER A 50 12.04 -17.47 -20.89
C SER A 50 12.20 -18.42 -19.70
N ARG A 51 11.47 -18.18 -18.61
CA ARG A 51 11.46 -19.07 -17.44
C ARG A 51 10.87 -20.45 -17.78
N LEU A 52 9.77 -20.52 -18.53
CA LEU A 52 9.19 -21.79 -18.96
C LEU A 52 10.16 -22.58 -19.86
N LEU A 53 10.89 -21.91 -20.74
CA LEU A 53 11.88 -22.54 -21.64
C LEU A 53 13.13 -23.03 -20.89
N ASN A 54 13.57 -22.31 -19.85
CA ASN A 54 14.79 -22.64 -19.11
C ASN A 54 14.55 -23.63 -17.97
N ASP A 55 13.56 -23.36 -17.13
CA ASP A 55 13.38 -24.05 -15.85
C ASP A 55 12.32 -25.15 -15.92
N GLU A 56 11.33 -24.99 -16.79
CA GLU A 56 10.13 -25.83 -16.85
C GLU A 56 9.85 -26.39 -18.25
N ILE A 57 10.89 -26.62 -19.05
CA ILE A 57 10.77 -27.03 -20.46
C ILE A 57 9.87 -28.26 -20.66
N LYS A 58 9.82 -29.15 -19.66
CA LYS A 58 8.96 -30.32 -19.66
C LYS A 58 7.47 -29.96 -19.75
N LEU A 59 7.05 -28.79 -19.28
CA LEU A 59 5.67 -28.29 -19.40
C LEU A 59 5.33 -27.82 -20.82
N LEU A 60 6.33 -27.62 -21.67
CA LEU A 60 6.21 -27.21 -23.07
C LEU A 60 6.32 -28.39 -24.05
N SER A 61 6.23 -29.63 -23.56
CA SER A 61 6.49 -30.86 -24.33
C SER A 61 5.64 -31.03 -25.59
N GLY A 62 6.24 -30.78 -26.75
CA GLY A 62 5.64 -30.84 -28.08
C GLY A 62 5.37 -29.48 -28.73
N VAL A 63 5.66 -28.36 -28.05
CA VAL A 63 5.50 -26.99 -28.57
C VAL A 63 6.72 -26.11 -28.28
N GLU A 64 7.82 -26.66 -27.78
CA GLU A 64 9.01 -25.91 -27.33
C GLU A 64 9.54 -24.97 -28.42
N GLU A 65 9.74 -25.50 -29.64
CA GLU A 65 10.24 -24.72 -30.77
C GLU A 65 9.28 -23.59 -31.17
N LYS A 66 7.97 -23.85 -31.08
CA LYS A 66 6.93 -22.87 -31.42
C LYS A 66 6.88 -21.73 -30.42
N VAL A 67 6.96 -22.05 -29.13
CA VAL A 67 7.05 -21.07 -28.03
C VAL A 67 8.35 -20.29 -28.10
N ASN A 68 9.48 -20.94 -28.40
CA ASN A 68 10.76 -20.25 -28.58
C ASN A 68 10.71 -19.28 -29.78
N SER A 69 10.12 -19.71 -30.89
CA SER A 69 9.93 -18.84 -32.05
C SER A 69 8.99 -17.67 -31.74
N LEU A 70 7.90 -17.89 -31.00
CA LEU A 70 7.03 -16.80 -30.52
C LEU A 70 7.78 -15.83 -29.60
N SER A 71 8.61 -16.33 -28.68
CA SER A 71 9.47 -15.51 -27.82
C SER A 71 10.39 -14.61 -28.64
N ASN A 72 10.97 -15.11 -29.73
CA ASN A 72 11.80 -14.30 -30.61
C ASN A 72 11.02 -13.17 -31.30
N GLU A 73 9.80 -13.42 -31.77
CA GLU A 73 8.93 -12.38 -32.35
C GLU A 73 8.57 -11.29 -31.31
N LEU A 74 8.22 -11.71 -30.09
CA LEU A 74 7.91 -10.80 -28.99
C LEU A 74 9.10 -9.95 -28.57
N LYS A 75 10.35 -10.46 -28.68
CA LYS A 75 11.56 -9.65 -28.43
C LYS A 75 11.70 -8.50 -29.43
N PHE A 76 11.34 -8.72 -30.69
CA PHE A 76 11.33 -7.62 -31.66
C PHE A 76 10.27 -6.59 -31.30
N ILE A 77 9.07 -7.03 -30.89
CA ILE A 77 8.01 -6.13 -30.41
C ILE A 77 8.46 -5.32 -29.20
N ASP A 78 9.11 -5.96 -28.23
CA ASP A 78 9.67 -5.31 -27.04
C ASP A 78 10.68 -4.21 -27.42
N ILE A 79 11.59 -4.52 -28.34
CA ILE A 79 12.52 -3.53 -28.91
C ILE A 79 11.76 -2.42 -29.63
N PHE A 80 10.72 -2.74 -30.38
CA PHE A 80 9.89 -1.76 -31.08
C PHE A 80 9.20 -0.81 -30.10
N LEU A 81 8.52 -1.31 -29.07
CA LEU A 81 7.85 -0.51 -28.05
C LEU A 81 8.84 0.41 -27.32
N LYS A 82 10.04 -0.10 -27.02
CA LYS A 82 11.11 0.67 -26.37
C LYS A 82 11.78 1.70 -27.29
N SER A 83 11.67 1.58 -28.60
CA SER A 83 12.34 2.45 -29.59
C SER A 83 11.39 3.34 -30.38
N SER A 84 10.07 3.18 -30.21
CA SER A 84 9.05 3.97 -30.90
C SER A 84 8.75 5.27 -30.18
N GLU A 85 9.29 6.40 -30.67
CA GLU A 85 8.70 7.71 -30.44
C GLU A 85 7.58 7.95 -31.46
N GLY A 86 6.33 7.94 -31.00
CA GLY A 86 5.17 8.12 -31.87
C GLY A 86 4.91 9.59 -32.22
N LYS A 87 5.59 10.14 -33.24
CA LYS A 87 5.15 11.36 -33.93
C LYS A 87 4.38 11.02 -35.22
N ARG A 88 3.05 10.96 -35.15
CA ARG A 88 2.02 11.32 -36.16
C ARG A 88 0.67 10.66 -35.82
N SER A 89 -0.39 11.48 -35.85
CA SER A 89 -1.80 11.23 -35.47
C SER A 89 -1.96 10.23 -34.33
N ASP A 90 -2.09 10.75 -33.12
CA ASP A 90 -2.11 10.00 -31.87
C ASP A 90 -2.95 8.72 -31.97
N GLU A 91 -4.13 8.77 -32.59
CA GLU A 91 -5.00 7.60 -32.78
C GLU A 91 -4.36 6.37 -33.45
N ILE A 92 -3.47 6.53 -34.43
CA ILE A 92 -2.87 5.38 -35.15
C ILE A 92 -1.86 4.65 -34.26
N VAL A 93 -1.02 5.40 -33.54
CA VAL A 93 -0.05 4.80 -32.61
C VAL A 93 -0.79 4.13 -31.45
N LYS A 94 -1.84 4.78 -30.95
CA LYS A 94 -2.72 4.22 -29.91
C LYS A 94 -3.32 2.88 -30.34
N GLU A 95 -3.81 2.80 -31.57
CA GLU A 95 -4.39 1.59 -32.13
C GLU A 95 -3.34 0.47 -32.29
N VAL A 96 -2.15 0.78 -32.80
CA VAL A 96 -1.06 -0.22 -32.94
C VAL A 96 -0.64 -0.78 -31.58
N VAL A 97 -0.45 0.09 -30.58
CA VAL A 97 -0.09 -0.33 -29.22
C VAL A 97 -1.19 -1.20 -28.59
N SER A 98 -2.46 -0.84 -28.81
CA SER A 98 -3.60 -1.63 -28.36
C SER A 98 -3.60 -3.03 -29.00
N GLN A 99 -3.34 -3.13 -30.30
CA GLN A 99 -3.23 -4.42 -30.99
C GLN A 99 -2.07 -5.27 -30.47
N ILE A 100 -0.90 -4.66 -30.22
CA ILE A 100 0.24 -5.36 -29.62
C ILE A 100 -0.13 -5.93 -28.25
N ARG A 101 -0.78 -5.13 -27.40
CA ARG A 101 -1.24 -5.57 -26.08
C ARG A 101 -2.22 -6.74 -26.19
N GLU A 102 -3.19 -6.68 -27.10
CA GLU A 102 -4.15 -7.77 -27.33
C GLU A 102 -3.48 -9.06 -27.83
N VAL A 103 -2.49 -8.92 -28.73
CA VAL A 103 -1.72 -10.06 -29.23
C VAL A 103 -0.88 -10.69 -28.12
N ALA A 104 -0.23 -9.88 -27.29
CA ALA A 104 0.51 -10.35 -26.13
C ALA A 104 -0.42 -11.06 -25.15
N TYR A 105 -1.62 -10.52 -24.90
CA TYR A 105 -2.60 -11.16 -24.03
C TYR A 105 -3.09 -12.51 -24.57
N LYS A 106 -3.38 -12.60 -25.88
CA LYS A 106 -3.76 -13.85 -26.52
C LYS A 106 -2.62 -14.87 -26.45
N ALA A 107 -1.38 -14.46 -26.73
CA ALA A 107 -0.20 -15.32 -26.62
C ALA A 107 -0.03 -15.89 -25.21
N GLU A 108 -0.20 -15.04 -24.19
CA GLU A 108 -0.17 -15.44 -22.79
C GLU A 108 -1.28 -16.44 -22.44
N ASP A 109 -2.51 -16.24 -22.93
CA ASP A 109 -3.64 -17.15 -22.70
C ASP A 109 -3.41 -18.52 -23.33
N VAL A 110 -2.93 -18.56 -24.56
CA VAL A 110 -2.63 -19.80 -25.30
C VAL A 110 -1.57 -20.62 -24.57
N VAL A 111 -0.45 -19.97 -24.22
CA VAL A 111 0.66 -20.66 -23.55
C VAL A 111 0.26 -21.12 -22.16
N ASP A 112 -0.37 -20.26 -21.35
CA ASP A 112 -0.75 -20.63 -19.98
C ASP A 112 -1.85 -21.72 -19.97
N THR A 113 -2.79 -21.70 -20.92
CA THR A 113 -3.81 -22.75 -21.07
C THR A 113 -3.17 -24.08 -21.45
N TYR A 114 -2.20 -24.06 -22.37
CA TYR A 114 -1.43 -25.24 -22.73
C TYR A 114 -0.67 -25.81 -21.53
N VAL A 115 0.01 -24.95 -20.76
CA VAL A 115 0.74 -25.34 -19.55
C VAL A 115 -0.21 -25.97 -18.53
N THR A 116 -1.39 -25.38 -18.32
CA THR A 116 -2.45 -25.92 -17.46
C THR A 116 -2.90 -27.32 -17.90
N ASN A 117 -3.17 -27.49 -19.20
CA ASN A 117 -3.61 -28.77 -19.77
C ASN A 117 -2.51 -29.84 -19.68
N THR A 118 -1.25 -29.47 -19.95
CA THR A 118 -0.10 -30.36 -19.82
C THR A 118 0.12 -30.79 -18.37
N ALA A 119 0.01 -29.88 -17.41
CA ALA A 119 0.11 -30.19 -15.99
C ALA A 119 -1.01 -31.14 -15.53
N LYS A 120 -2.27 -30.93 -15.97
CA LYS A 120 -3.37 -31.86 -15.72
C LYS A 120 -3.10 -33.24 -16.31
N HIS A 121 -2.65 -33.30 -17.56
CA HIS A 121 -2.36 -34.56 -18.25
C HIS A 121 -1.25 -35.36 -17.54
N LYS A 122 -0.19 -34.70 -17.06
CA LYS A 122 0.88 -35.36 -16.32
C LYS A 122 0.42 -36.03 -15.02
N ARG A 123 -0.58 -35.44 -14.35
CA ARG A 123 -1.17 -35.97 -13.11
C ARG A 123 -2.12 -37.14 -13.32
N ARG A 124 -2.59 -37.40 -14.56
CA ARG A 124 -3.46 -38.54 -14.86
C ARG A 124 -2.70 -39.87 -14.71
N ASN A 125 -3.40 -40.91 -14.26
CA ASN A 125 -2.88 -42.29 -14.21
C ASN A 125 -2.66 -42.82 -15.63
N MET A 126 -1.81 -43.86 -15.80
CA MET A 126 -1.39 -44.39 -17.10
C MET A 126 -2.56 -44.74 -18.04
N LEU A 127 -3.61 -45.39 -17.52
CA LEU A 127 -4.81 -45.72 -18.31
C LEU A 127 -5.55 -44.47 -18.79
N SER A 128 -5.74 -43.47 -17.92
CA SER A 128 -6.37 -42.20 -18.27
C SER A 128 -5.54 -41.39 -19.29
N LYS A 129 -4.20 -41.48 -19.25
CA LYS A 129 -3.33 -40.89 -20.27
C LYS A 129 -3.55 -41.49 -21.67
N LEU A 130 -3.82 -42.80 -21.77
CA LEU A 130 -4.14 -43.45 -23.04
C LEU A 130 -5.48 -42.97 -23.61
N PHE A 131 -6.53 -42.93 -22.78
CA PHE A 131 -7.88 -42.53 -23.23
C PHE A 131 -7.96 -41.07 -23.69
N HIS A 132 -7.13 -40.19 -23.14
CA HIS A 132 -7.11 -38.76 -23.50
C HIS A 132 -5.97 -38.38 -24.46
N PHE A 133 -5.33 -39.34 -25.13
CA PHE A 133 -4.27 -39.07 -26.10
C PHE A 133 -4.76 -38.20 -27.27
N LYS A 134 -5.97 -38.48 -27.78
CA LYS A 134 -6.59 -37.71 -28.87
C LYS A 134 -6.85 -36.25 -28.47
N GLU A 135 -7.33 -36.00 -27.25
CA GLU A 135 -7.49 -34.64 -26.70
C GLU A 135 -6.17 -33.90 -26.64
N ARG A 136 -5.08 -34.57 -26.23
CA ARG A 136 -3.76 -33.96 -26.15
C ARG A 136 -3.24 -33.54 -27.53
N VAL A 137 -3.44 -34.38 -28.55
CA VAL A 137 -3.05 -34.06 -29.94
C VAL A 137 -3.88 -32.90 -30.50
N MET A 138 -5.18 -32.84 -30.18
CA MET A 138 -6.03 -31.71 -30.58
C MET A 138 -5.57 -30.38 -29.95
N VAL A 139 -5.26 -30.37 -28.65
CA VAL A 139 -4.73 -29.19 -27.95
C VAL A 139 -3.38 -28.74 -28.54
N LEU A 140 -2.52 -29.67 -28.97
CA LEU A 140 -1.27 -29.33 -29.66
C LEU A 140 -1.52 -28.63 -31.00
N HIS A 141 -2.45 -29.13 -31.81
CA HIS A 141 -2.80 -28.52 -33.10
C HIS A 141 -3.48 -27.16 -32.93
N GLU A 142 -4.35 -27.01 -31.93
CA GLU A 142 -5.00 -25.74 -31.60
C GLU A 142 -3.97 -24.68 -31.20
N VAL A 143 -3.06 -25.02 -30.28
CA VAL A 143 -1.98 -24.11 -29.87
C VAL A 143 -1.06 -23.74 -31.03
N ASP A 144 -0.72 -24.68 -31.91
CA ASP A 144 0.07 -24.36 -33.10
C ASP A 144 -0.68 -23.41 -34.05
N ALA A 145 -1.97 -23.65 -34.31
CA ALA A 145 -2.79 -22.78 -35.13
C ALA A 145 -2.88 -21.36 -34.54
N GLU A 146 -3.11 -21.25 -33.22
CA GLU A 146 -3.21 -19.97 -32.53
C GLU A 146 -1.87 -19.21 -32.48
N ILE A 147 -0.74 -19.90 -32.22
CA ILE A 147 0.60 -19.28 -32.27
C ILE A 147 0.90 -18.78 -33.68
N ASN A 148 0.56 -19.53 -34.73
CA ASN A 148 0.77 -19.10 -36.11
C ASN A 148 -0.15 -17.92 -36.48
N GLU A 149 -1.37 -17.87 -35.96
CA GLU A 149 -2.25 -16.70 -36.09
C GLU A 149 -1.68 -15.46 -35.39
N ILE A 150 -1.19 -15.62 -34.16
CA ILE A 150 -0.49 -14.57 -33.41
C ILE A 150 0.68 -14.01 -34.23
N LYS A 151 1.54 -14.89 -34.76
CA LYS A 151 2.68 -14.47 -35.58
C LYS A 151 2.24 -13.72 -36.83
N ARG A 152 1.18 -14.17 -37.51
CA ARG A 152 0.61 -13.42 -38.65
C ARG A 152 0.16 -12.03 -38.23
N ARG A 153 -0.56 -11.89 -37.10
CA ARG A 153 -0.96 -10.58 -36.57
C ARG A 153 0.24 -9.70 -36.25
N ILE A 154 1.31 -10.25 -35.68
CA ILE A 154 2.57 -9.52 -35.43
C ILE A 154 3.16 -8.99 -36.75
N VAL A 155 3.24 -9.83 -37.78
CA VAL A 155 3.71 -9.44 -39.11
C VAL A 155 2.83 -8.33 -39.72
N ASP A 156 1.51 -8.44 -39.61
CA ASP A 156 0.57 -7.42 -40.10
C ASP A 156 0.77 -6.08 -39.37
N ILE A 157 0.98 -6.10 -38.06
CA ILE A 157 1.31 -4.91 -37.25
C ILE A 157 2.62 -4.28 -37.74
N TYR A 158 3.64 -5.08 -38.04
CA TYR A 158 4.90 -4.60 -38.61
C TYR A 158 4.75 -4.03 -40.02
N ALA A 159 3.95 -4.65 -40.89
CA ALA A 159 3.69 -4.13 -42.24
C ALA A 159 2.95 -2.78 -42.18
N ASN A 160 2.04 -2.63 -41.22
CA ASN A 160 1.34 -1.37 -40.96
C ASN A 160 2.31 -0.24 -40.54
N ARG A 161 3.43 -0.56 -39.87
CA ARG A 161 4.47 0.41 -39.51
C ARG A 161 5.00 1.18 -40.72
N GLU A 162 5.34 0.47 -41.80
CA GLU A 162 5.82 1.07 -43.05
C GLU A 162 4.69 1.81 -43.77
N ARG A 163 3.50 1.20 -43.81
CA ARG A 163 2.30 1.75 -44.45
C ARG A 163 1.85 3.09 -43.87
N TYR A 164 1.98 3.27 -42.55
CA TYR A 164 1.56 4.48 -41.83
C TYR A 164 2.72 5.39 -41.40
N GLY A 165 3.97 5.02 -41.74
CA GLY A 165 5.14 5.90 -41.59
C GLY A 165 5.67 6.08 -40.16
N ILE A 166 5.59 5.04 -39.31
CA ILE A 166 6.12 5.07 -37.93
C ILE A 166 7.66 4.95 -37.96
N ARG A 167 8.38 6.07 -37.76
CA ARG A 167 9.86 6.14 -37.84
C ARG A 167 10.54 5.82 -36.50
N GLN A 168 11.78 5.31 -36.57
CA GLN A 168 12.68 5.12 -35.40
C GLN A 168 13.27 6.47 -34.96
N GLY A 169 13.15 6.80 -33.68
CA GLY A 169 13.82 7.93 -33.03
C GLY A 169 15.14 7.51 -32.39
N LYS A 170 16.09 8.44 -32.28
CA LYS A 170 17.30 8.23 -31.46
C LYS A 170 16.97 8.54 -30.01
N PHE A 171 16.97 7.52 -29.15
CA PHE A 171 17.00 7.75 -27.71
C PHE A 171 18.32 8.45 -27.32
N GLN A 172 18.23 9.62 -26.69
CA GLN A 172 19.16 9.96 -25.64
C GLN A 172 18.55 9.42 -24.34
N SER A 173 18.97 8.22 -23.94
CA SER A 173 18.76 7.76 -22.57
C SER A 173 19.53 8.71 -21.64
N GLN A 174 18.86 9.72 -21.10
CA GLN A 174 19.26 10.20 -19.77
C GLN A 174 18.76 9.16 -18.78
N GLU A 175 19.49 8.03 -18.70
CA GLU A 175 19.58 7.32 -17.44
C GLU A 175 20.18 8.31 -16.46
N VAL A 176 19.32 8.93 -15.63
CA VAL A 176 19.80 9.56 -14.40
C VAL A 176 20.10 8.42 -13.45
N ASP A 177 21.22 7.75 -13.70
CA ASP A 177 21.85 6.86 -12.76
C ASP A 177 22.66 7.73 -11.80
N ALA A 178 21.95 8.38 -10.87
CA ALA A 178 22.55 9.14 -9.80
C ALA A 178 21.58 9.25 -8.62
N ALA A 179 21.51 8.21 -7.79
CA ALA A 179 21.36 8.36 -6.34
C ALA A 179 21.43 7.00 -5.62
N LYS A 180 22.59 6.32 -5.67
CA LYS A 180 22.91 5.24 -4.73
C LYS A 180 23.76 5.69 -3.53
N SER A 181 23.94 6.99 -3.30
CA SER A 181 24.79 7.47 -2.17
C SER A 181 24.39 8.77 -1.45
N LEU A 182 23.17 9.29 -1.61
CA LEU A 182 22.74 10.50 -0.85
C LEU A 182 21.39 10.37 -0.12
N ARG A 183 20.77 9.19 -0.08
CA ARG A 183 19.43 9.02 0.53
C ARG A 183 19.41 8.74 2.04
N GLU A 184 20.58 8.55 2.68
CA GLU A 184 20.65 8.14 4.09
C GLU A 184 20.79 9.27 5.12
N LYS A 185 20.70 10.54 4.71
CA LYS A 185 20.62 11.66 5.65
C LYS A 185 19.47 12.60 5.27
N ARG A 186 18.56 12.81 6.23
CA ARG A 186 17.41 13.74 6.24
C ARG A 186 16.11 13.23 5.60
N ARG A 187 15.56 12.15 6.15
CA ARG A 187 14.19 11.67 5.84
C ARG A 187 13.31 11.47 7.07
N ARG A 188 13.63 12.14 8.17
CA ARG A 188 12.81 12.10 9.39
C ARG A 188 12.51 13.53 9.79
N ASP A 189 11.19 13.83 9.81
CA ASP A 189 10.52 14.84 10.64
C ASP A 189 9.77 16.01 9.96
N GLU A 190 9.60 16.07 8.63
CA GLU A 190 9.04 17.29 8.00
C GLU A 190 7.65 17.20 7.33
N GLU A 191 6.99 16.03 7.27
CA GLU A 191 5.69 15.95 6.58
C GLU A 191 4.51 16.53 7.38
N GLU A 192 4.64 16.71 8.70
CA GLU A 192 3.56 17.28 9.54
C GLU A 192 3.66 18.81 9.76
N GLN A 193 4.69 19.48 9.22
CA GLN A 193 4.90 20.93 9.43
C GLN A 193 4.70 21.83 8.20
N ASP A 194 4.51 21.27 7.01
CA ASP A 194 4.27 22.02 5.77
C ASP A 194 2.80 22.46 5.60
N ILE A 195 2.20 23.06 6.64
CA ILE A 195 0.83 23.57 6.55
C ILE A 195 0.87 25.09 6.35
N VAL A 196 0.87 25.52 5.09
CA VAL A 196 0.78 26.93 4.68
C VAL A 196 -0.69 27.37 4.63
N GLY A 197 -0.98 28.59 5.06
CA GLY A 197 -2.31 29.24 4.96
C GLY A 197 -3.43 28.73 5.86
N LEU A 198 -3.30 27.56 6.51
CA LEU A 198 -4.40 27.01 7.32
C LEU A 198 -4.41 27.41 8.81
N VAL A 199 -3.54 28.33 9.27
CA VAL A 199 -3.49 28.71 10.70
C VAL A 199 -4.75 29.47 11.09
N ASP A 200 -5.07 30.54 10.37
CA ASP A 200 -6.18 31.41 10.73
C ASP A 200 -7.53 30.71 10.56
N HIS A 201 -7.71 29.97 9.46
CA HIS A 201 -8.89 29.12 9.25
C HIS A 201 -9.09 28.10 10.39
N SER A 202 -8.01 27.49 10.88
CA SER A 202 -8.11 26.53 11.99
C SER A 202 -8.53 27.21 13.29
N ASN A 203 -8.01 28.41 13.57
CA ASN A 203 -8.36 29.17 14.76
C ASN A 203 -9.83 29.59 14.76
N GLU A 204 -10.34 30.02 13.61
CA GLU A 204 -11.74 30.43 13.46
C GLU A 204 -12.71 29.28 13.74
N ILE A 205 -12.47 28.10 13.16
CA ILE A 205 -13.31 26.93 13.40
C ILE A 205 -13.17 26.44 14.85
N ILE A 206 -11.97 26.50 15.44
CA ILE A 206 -11.78 26.17 16.86
C ILE A 206 -12.61 27.08 17.76
N GLN A 207 -12.76 28.37 17.42
CA GLN A 207 -13.64 29.27 18.18
C GLN A 207 -15.11 28.84 18.07
N GLN A 208 -15.59 28.43 16.89
CA GLN A 208 -16.94 27.88 16.73
C GLN A 208 -17.14 26.61 17.56
N LEU A 209 -16.12 25.73 17.64
CA LEU A 209 -16.17 24.52 18.47
C LEU A 209 -16.21 24.83 19.97
N LYS A 210 -15.65 25.96 20.42
CA LYS A 210 -15.57 26.40 21.82
C LYS A 210 -16.84 27.04 22.36
N GLU A 211 -17.81 27.38 21.51
CA GLU A 211 -19.05 28.04 21.94
C GLU A 211 -19.73 27.29 23.11
N SER A 212 -20.28 28.03 24.07
CA SER A 212 -20.82 27.49 25.33
C SER A 212 -22.18 26.78 25.21
N ASP A 213 -22.65 26.46 23.99
CA ASP A 213 -23.90 25.72 23.80
C ASP A 213 -23.72 24.25 24.22
N LEU A 214 -24.56 23.81 25.14
CA LEU A 214 -24.57 22.46 25.68
C LEU A 214 -25.13 21.43 24.70
N ARG A 215 -25.97 21.83 23.74
CA ARG A 215 -26.52 20.90 22.73
C ARG A 215 -25.43 20.39 21.79
N LEU A 216 -25.69 19.24 21.18
CA LEU A 216 -24.91 18.73 20.06
C LEU A 216 -24.97 19.74 18.90
N LYS A 217 -23.81 20.20 18.43
CA LYS A 217 -23.69 21.06 17.25
C LYS A 217 -22.89 20.37 16.16
N VAL A 218 -23.29 20.66 14.93
CA VAL A 218 -22.59 20.21 13.73
C VAL A 218 -21.98 21.44 13.05
N VAL A 219 -20.69 21.36 12.77
CA VAL A 219 -19.91 22.35 12.03
C VAL A 219 -19.45 21.69 10.74
N SER A 220 -19.69 22.32 9.59
CA SER A 220 -19.31 21.77 8.29
C SER A 220 -18.26 22.66 7.61
N ILE A 221 -17.21 22.04 7.06
CA ILE A 221 -16.22 22.66 6.18
C ILE A 221 -16.54 22.24 4.74
N ILE A 222 -16.75 23.20 3.86
CA ILE A 222 -17.09 22.98 2.46
C ILE A 222 -16.04 23.54 1.50
N GLY A 223 -15.98 22.98 0.29
CA GLY A 223 -15.11 23.43 -0.79
C GLY A 223 -14.82 22.33 -1.80
N MET A 224 -14.31 22.70 -2.98
CA MET A 224 -13.92 21.74 -4.03
C MET A 224 -12.84 20.73 -3.60
N GLY A 225 -12.69 19.67 -4.39
CA GLY A 225 -11.65 18.65 -4.20
C GLY A 225 -10.23 19.26 -4.25
N GLY A 226 -9.32 18.76 -3.40
CA GLY A 226 -7.93 19.20 -3.38
C GLY A 226 -7.63 20.51 -2.62
N LEU A 227 -8.64 21.20 -2.06
CA LEU A 227 -8.46 22.44 -1.26
C LEU A 227 -7.81 22.25 0.12
N GLY A 228 -7.68 21.00 0.60
CA GLY A 228 -7.10 20.73 1.91
C GLY A 228 -8.10 20.74 3.09
N LYS A 229 -9.40 20.52 2.83
CA LYS A 229 -10.44 20.37 3.88
C LYS A 229 -10.07 19.33 4.94
N THR A 230 -9.70 18.14 4.51
CA THR A 230 -9.21 17.05 5.38
C THR A 230 -7.98 17.48 6.17
N THR A 231 -7.05 18.22 5.55
CA THR A 231 -5.85 18.75 6.21
C THR A 231 -6.21 19.76 7.29
N LEU A 232 -7.16 20.66 7.02
CA LEU A 232 -7.67 21.63 7.98
C LEU A 232 -8.38 20.94 9.15
N ALA A 233 -9.27 20.00 8.87
CA ALA A 233 -9.94 19.21 9.90
C ALA A 233 -8.93 18.41 10.76
N ARG A 234 -7.87 17.86 10.15
CA ARG A 234 -6.82 17.14 10.87
C ARG A 234 -6.01 18.06 11.77
N LYS A 235 -5.71 19.28 11.31
CA LYS A 235 -5.06 20.32 12.13
C LYS A 235 -5.91 20.71 13.33
N ILE A 236 -7.22 20.83 13.16
CA ILE A 236 -8.18 21.11 14.24
C ILE A 236 -8.25 19.93 15.22
N TYR A 237 -8.44 18.71 14.71
CA TYR A 237 -8.52 17.48 15.50
C TYR A 237 -7.27 17.25 16.35
N ASN A 238 -6.09 17.55 15.80
CA ASN A 238 -4.81 17.40 16.49
C ASN A 238 -4.43 18.58 17.39
N ASN A 239 -5.23 19.65 17.43
CA ASN A 239 -4.93 20.83 18.24
C ASN A 239 -5.05 20.51 19.75
N ASN A 240 -4.05 20.94 20.53
CA ASN A 240 -4.00 20.67 21.97
C ASN A 240 -5.17 21.28 22.76
N GLU A 241 -5.67 22.43 22.35
CA GLU A 241 -6.84 23.07 22.98
C GLU A 241 -8.10 22.24 22.72
N VAL A 242 -8.27 21.75 21.49
CA VAL A 242 -9.38 20.87 21.11
C VAL A 242 -9.32 19.56 21.90
N LYS A 243 -8.14 18.93 21.98
CA LYS A 243 -7.94 17.70 22.77
C LYS A 243 -8.21 17.88 24.27
N LYS A 244 -7.99 19.08 24.83
CA LYS A 244 -8.34 19.42 26.22
C LYS A 244 -9.85 19.66 26.40
N LEU A 245 -10.53 20.19 25.37
CA LEU A 245 -11.95 20.53 25.41
C LEU A 245 -12.88 19.32 25.34
N PHE A 246 -12.48 18.28 24.60
CA PHE A 246 -13.30 17.08 24.35
C PHE A 246 -12.67 15.86 25.02
N SER A 247 -13.43 15.15 25.86
CA SER A 247 -12.94 13.95 26.54
C SER A 247 -12.80 12.76 25.59
N CYS A 248 -13.53 12.76 24.48
CA CYS A 248 -13.45 11.74 23.43
C CYS A 248 -13.38 12.37 22.04
N CYS A 249 -12.42 11.93 21.23
CA CYS A 249 -12.27 12.37 19.85
C CYS A 249 -12.20 11.15 18.95
N ALA A 250 -13.00 11.11 17.88
CA ALA A 250 -12.90 10.05 16.88
C ALA A 250 -12.97 10.62 15.47
N TRP A 251 -12.32 9.93 14.53
CA TRP A 251 -12.27 10.31 13.13
C TRP A 251 -12.79 9.15 12.28
N GLY A 252 -13.77 9.42 11.43
CA GLY A 252 -14.30 8.50 10.44
C GLY A 252 -14.20 9.10 9.04
N TYR A 253 -13.80 8.29 8.07
CA TYR A 253 -13.84 8.65 6.65
C TYR A 253 -15.18 8.20 6.07
N VAL A 254 -15.83 9.08 5.32
CA VAL A 254 -17.09 8.87 4.63
C VAL A 254 -16.80 9.00 3.14
N SER A 255 -16.55 7.88 2.46
CA SER A 255 -16.35 7.85 1.00
C SER A 255 -17.67 8.04 0.25
N ASN A 256 -17.60 8.35 -1.05
CA ASN A 256 -18.78 8.34 -1.93
C ASN A 256 -19.33 6.91 -2.04
N ASP A 257 -18.41 5.94 -2.05
CA ASP A 257 -18.69 4.52 -1.81
C ASP A 257 -18.94 4.26 -0.32
N TYR A 258 -20.09 4.70 0.21
CA TYR A 258 -20.37 4.72 1.65
C TYR A 258 -20.42 3.31 2.28
N ARG A 259 -19.55 3.06 3.26
CA ARG A 259 -19.45 1.78 4.02
C ARG A 259 -19.74 1.97 5.50
N PRO A 260 -21.00 1.81 5.94
CA PRO A 260 -21.41 2.11 7.31
C PRO A 260 -20.68 1.27 8.36
N ARG A 261 -20.46 -0.04 8.12
CA ARG A 261 -19.79 -0.90 9.11
C ARG A 261 -18.34 -0.49 9.32
N GLU A 262 -17.62 -0.22 8.23
CA GLU A 262 -16.22 0.23 8.28
C GLU A 262 -16.10 1.57 9.02
N LEU A 263 -17.02 2.50 8.75
CA LEU A 263 -17.10 3.77 9.46
C LEU A 263 -17.28 3.56 10.96
N PHE A 264 -18.29 2.80 11.41
CA PHE A 264 -18.51 2.59 12.85
C PHE A 264 -17.35 1.83 13.52
N LEU A 265 -16.76 0.84 12.86
CA LEU A 265 -15.57 0.15 13.36
C LEU A 265 -14.38 1.09 13.50
N SER A 266 -14.20 2.03 12.55
CA SER A 266 -13.14 3.04 12.62
C SER A 266 -13.34 4.00 13.79
N LEU A 267 -14.58 4.42 14.05
CA LEU A 267 -14.92 5.27 15.20
C LEU A 267 -14.69 4.54 16.52
N LEU A 268 -15.21 3.31 16.67
CA LEU A 268 -15.00 2.47 17.88
C LEU A 268 -13.52 2.26 18.17
N LYS A 269 -12.71 2.06 17.13
CA LYS A 269 -11.26 1.92 17.26
C LYS A 269 -10.62 3.19 17.83
N CYS A 270 -11.04 4.37 17.36
CA CYS A 270 -10.57 5.66 17.92
C CYS A 270 -11.02 5.86 19.37
N LEU A 271 -12.20 5.35 19.72
CA LEU A 271 -12.75 5.42 21.08
C LEU A 271 -12.10 4.40 22.05
N GLY A 272 -11.20 3.54 21.56
CA GLY A 272 -10.46 2.58 22.37
C GLY A 272 -11.17 1.24 22.60
N SER A 273 -12.29 0.98 21.93
CA SER A 273 -13.01 -0.29 22.04
C SER A 273 -12.27 -1.41 21.30
N SER A 274 -12.31 -2.64 21.84
CA SER A 274 -11.75 -3.81 21.16
C SER A 274 -12.54 -4.13 19.89
N THR A 275 -11.90 -4.01 18.73
CA THR A 275 -12.55 -4.27 17.44
C THR A 275 -12.66 -5.76 17.10
N SER A 276 -11.94 -6.66 17.80
CA SER A 276 -11.97 -8.10 17.51
C SER A 276 -13.38 -8.68 17.64
N ASP A 277 -14.09 -8.27 18.68
CA ASP A 277 -15.42 -8.79 19.01
C ASP A 277 -16.50 -8.03 18.22
N CYS A 278 -16.18 -6.81 17.74
CA CYS A 278 -17.07 -5.98 16.94
C CYS A 278 -17.20 -6.43 15.49
N LYS A 279 -16.23 -7.20 14.95
CA LYS A 279 -16.25 -7.63 13.54
C LYS A 279 -17.46 -8.49 13.18
N LYS A 280 -18.06 -9.19 14.15
CA LYS A 280 -19.23 -10.04 13.94
C LYS A 280 -20.56 -9.30 14.11
N LEU A 281 -20.53 -8.07 14.64
CA LEU A 281 -21.73 -7.28 14.91
C LEU A 281 -22.34 -6.73 13.63
N SER A 282 -23.67 -6.72 13.56
CA SER A 282 -24.41 -6.04 12.51
C SER A 282 -24.17 -4.53 12.55
N LYS A 283 -24.49 -3.85 11.44
CA LYS A 283 -24.46 -2.38 11.35
C LYS A 283 -25.22 -1.70 12.50
N VAL A 284 -26.39 -2.22 12.85
CA VAL A 284 -27.26 -1.65 13.90
C VAL A 284 -26.62 -1.79 15.28
N GLU A 285 -26.01 -2.95 15.56
CA GLU A 285 -25.29 -3.20 16.82
C GLU A 285 -24.02 -2.35 16.92
N LEU A 286 -23.27 -2.20 15.82
CA LEU A 286 -22.10 -1.31 15.76
C LEU A 286 -22.49 0.14 16.05
N ARG A 287 -23.57 0.63 15.42
CA ARG A 287 -24.12 1.97 15.67
C ARG A 287 -24.47 2.18 17.14
N LYS A 288 -25.16 1.19 17.74
CA LYS A 288 -25.52 1.23 19.16
C LYS A 288 -24.29 1.27 20.06
N LYS A 289 -23.27 0.46 19.75
CA LYS A 289 -22.02 0.42 20.51
C LYS A 289 -21.26 1.75 20.45
N VAL A 290 -21.25 2.43 19.29
CA VAL A 290 -20.69 3.79 19.18
C VAL A 290 -21.46 4.74 20.09
N ALA A 291 -22.79 4.69 20.09
CA ALA A 291 -23.60 5.54 20.96
C ALA A 291 -23.33 5.27 22.46
N GLU A 292 -23.22 4.01 22.86
CA GLU A 292 -22.88 3.60 24.23
C GLU A 292 -21.52 4.16 24.66
N GLU A 293 -20.50 4.11 23.79
CA GLU A 293 -19.17 4.67 24.08
C GLU A 293 -19.15 6.21 24.18
N LEU A 294 -20.07 6.89 23.50
CA LEU A 294 -20.20 8.35 23.53
C LEU A 294 -21.17 8.88 24.60
N THR A 295 -21.93 7.99 25.22
CA THR A 295 -22.96 8.36 26.20
C THR A 295 -22.34 9.06 27.41
N GLU A 296 -22.96 10.16 27.85
CA GLU A 296 -22.52 11.03 28.96
C GLU A 296 -21.13 11.67 28.83
N LYS A 297 -20.48 11.57 27.65
CA LYS A 297 -19.17 12.18 27.39
C LYS A 297 -19.32 13.44 26.54
N LYS A 298 -18.35 14.35 26.66
CA LYS A 298 -18.20 15.50 25.77
C LYS A 298 -17.26 15.10 24.65
N TYR A 299 -17.77 14.99 23.42
CA TYR A 299 -17.03 14.40 22.31
C TYR A 299 -16.90 15.33 21.10
N LEU A 300 -15.85 15.09 20.31
CA LEU A 300 -15.68 15.60 18.94
C LEU A 300 -15.61 14.42 17.97
N ILE A 301 -16.57 14.31 17.06
CA ILE A 301 -16.51 13.33 15.96
C ILE A 301 -16.21 14.07 14.66
N VAL A 302 -15.19 13.63 13.93
CA VAL A 302 -14.93 14.12 12.57
C VAL A 302 -15.48 13.10 11.58
N LEU A 303 -16.34 13.54 10.67
CA LEU A 303 -16.84 12.78 9.52
C LEU A 303 -16.28 13.43 8.25
N ASP A 304 -15.26 12.80 7.68
CA ASP A 304 -14.48 13.36 6.57
C ASP A 304 -15.06 12.94 5.22
N ASP A 305 -15.22 13.88 4.30
CA ASP A 305 -15.66 13.77 2.90
C ASP A 305 -17.11 13.31 2.66
N MET A 306 -18.09 13.73 3.48
CA MET A 306 -19.49 13.33 3.27
C MET A 306 -20.09 13.81 1.93
N TRP A 307 -20.59 12.88 1.11
CA TRP A 307 -21.12 13.16 -0.23
C TRP A 307 -22.65 13.31 -0.32
N LYS A 308 -23.40 12.69 0.59
CA LYS A 308 -24.86 12.50 0.48
C LYS A 308 -25.59 12.74 1.79
N THR A 309 -26.80 13.29 1.75
CA THR A 309 -27.61 13.61 2.94
C THR A 309 -28.13 12.35 3.63
N GLU A 310 -28.40 11.28 2.87
CA GLU A 310 -28.87 9.99 3.38
C GLU A 310 -27.84 9.35 4.31
N VAL A 311 -26.54 9.61 4.09
CA VAL A 311 -25.47 9.12 4.97
C VAL A 311 -25.62 9.72 6.36
N TRP A 312 -25.97 11.00 6.47
CA TRP A 312 -26.22 11.64 7.75
C TRP A 312 -27.37 10.99 8.51
N ASP A 313 -28.48 10.73 7.82
CA ASP A 313 -29.65 10.09 8.42
C ASP A 313 -29.34 8.71 9.02
N ASP A 314 -28.40 8.02 8.39
CA ASP A 314 -27.98 6.68 8.76
C ASP A 314 -27.02 6.68 9.97
N VAL A 315 -26.10 7.66 10.04
CA VAL A 315 -25.08 7.75 11.12
C VAL A 315 -25.51 8.58 12.33
N LYS A 316 -26.42 9.56 12.19
CA LYS A 316 -26.77 10.50 13.27
C LYS A 316 -27.26 9.80 14.54
N GLY A 317 -27.89 8.64 14.40
CA GLY A 317 -28.33 7.81 15.53
C GLY A 317 -27.21 7.22 16.39
N ALA A 318 -25.95 7.31 15.95
CA ALA A 318 -24.77 6.94 16.73
C ALA A 318 -24.31 8.04 17.70
N PHE A 319 -24.82 9.27 17.57
CA PHE A 319 -24.29 10.45 18.26
C PHE A 319 -25.33 11.00 19.25
N PRO A 320 -25.30 10.58 20.52
CA PRO A 320 -26.29 11.01 21.50
C PRO A 320 -26.09 12.48 21.90
N ASP A 321 -27.17 13.27 21.90
CA ASP A 321 -27.18 14.62 22.47
C ASP A 321 -27.52 14.58 23.96
N ASN A 322 -26.50 14.33 24.77
CA ASN A 322 -26.62 14.33 26.24
C ASN A 322 -26.46 15.73 26.85
N LYS A 323 -26.55 16.79 26.03
CA LYS A 323 -26.34 18.18 26.45
C LYS A 323 -24.97 18.41 27.12
N THR A 324 -23.93 17.72 26.67
CA THR A 324 -22.56 17.79 27.20
C THR A 324 -21.66 18.80 26.46
N GLY A 325 -22.20 19.50 25.46
CA GLY A 325 -21.45 20.41 24.59
C GLY A 325 -20.64 19.69 23.52
N SER A 326 -21.11 18.52 23.08
CA SER A 326 -20.47 17.72 22.02
C SER A 326 -20.55 18.38 20.64
N ARG A 327 -19.60 18.05 19.77
CA ARG A 327 -19.47 18.60 18.42
C ARG A 327 -19.26 17.51 17.39
N ILE A 328 -19.77 17.74 16.19
CA ILE A 328 -19.47 16.95 15.00
C ILE A 328 -18.89 17.89 13.96
N LEU A 329 -17.72 17.56 13.43
CA LEU A 329 -17.06 18.29 12.35
C LEU A 329 -17.22 17.47 11.06
N ILE A 330 -17.88 18.04 10.07
CA ILE A 330 -18.08 17.40 8.77
C ILE A 330 -17.21 18.12 7.74
N THR A 331 -16.50 17.39 6.88
CA THR A 331 -15.97 17.96 5.64
C THR A 331 -16.80 17.45 4.47
N SER A 332 -17.09 18.31 3.49
CA SER A 332 -17.88 17.93 2.31
C SER A 332 -17.51 18.80 1.11
N ARG A 333 -17.79 18.31 -0.10
CA ARG A 333 -17.78 19.11 -1.34
C ARG A 333 -19.13 19.73 -1.62
N GLU A 334 -20.19 19.12 -1.09
CA GLU A 334 -21.57 19.44 -1.40
C GLU A 334 -22.14 20.40 -0.37
N LEU A 335 -22.43 21.63 -0.81
CA LEU A 335 -23.07 22.65 0.03
C LEU A 335 -24.42 22.15 0.59
N GLU A 336 -25.13 21.31 -0.17
CA GLU A 336 -26.40 20.72 0.25
C GLU A 336 -26.24 19.83 1.50
N VAL A 337 -25.22 18.96 1.53
CA VAL A 337 -24.93 18.10 2.69
C VAL A 337 -24.63 18.96 3.91
N ALA A 338 -23.83 20.01 3.75
CA ALA A 338 -23.56 20.92 4.85
C ALA A 338 -24.84 21.59 5.35
N ARG A 339 -25.66 22.16 4.46
CA ARG A 339 -26.94 22.80 4.85
C ARG A 339 -27.93 21.85 5.53
N TYR A 340 -27.92 20.57 5.15
CA TYR A 340 -28.80 19.56 5.71
C TYR A 340 -28.38 19.14 7.14
N THR A 341 -27.07 19.11 7.40
CA THR A 341 -26.50 18.57 8.64
C THR A 341 -26.20 19.63 9.69
N THR A 342 -25.80 20.82 9.25
CA THR A 342 -25.21 21.83 10.11
C THR A 342 -26.26 22.64 10.88
N THR A 343 -25.97 22.98 12.13
CA THR A 343 -26.79 23.86 12.99
C THR A 343 -26.32 25.33 12.97
N THR A 344 -25.30 25.62 12.16
CA THR A 344 -24.57 26.89 12.02
C THR A 344 -24.46 27.28 10.54
N PHE A 345 -23.62 28.24 10.13
CA PHE A 345 -23.33 28.46 8.71
C PHE A 345 -22.11 27.60 8.32
N PRO A 346 -22.15 26.85 7.20
CA PRO A 346 -21.00 26.11 6.72
C PRO A 346 -19.79 27.02 6.47
N TYR A 347 -18.60 26.55 6.84
CA TYR A 347 -17.35 27.23 6.59
C TYR A 347 -16.84 26.92 5.19
N GLU A 348 -16.87 27.90 4.30
CA GLU A 348 -16.31 27.77 2.95
C GLU A 348 -14.80 28.03 2.98
N LEU A 349 -14.01 26.99 2.70
CA LEU A 349 -12.55 27.08 2.70
C LEU A 349 -12.07 27.74 1.39
N PRO A 350 -11.43 28.93 1.45
CA PRO A 350 -10.88 29.56 0.25
C PRO A 350 -9.66 28.80 -0.32
N ALA A 351 -9.35 29.04 -1.59
CA ALA A 351 -8.09 28.65 -2.19
C ALA A 351 -6.91 29.45 -1.60
N LEU A 352 -5.70 28.91 -1.68
CA LEU A 352 -4.49 29.61 -1.25
C LEU A 352 -4.27 30.86 -2.10
N SER A 353 -3.78 31.92 -1.47
CA SER A 353 -3.28 33.10 -2.18
C SER A 353 -2.06 32.76 -3.05
N GLU A 354 -1.70 33.65 -3.98
CA GLU A 354 -0.53 33.46 -4.84
C GLU A 354 0.77 33.26 -4.03
N ASP A 355 0.95 34.03 -2.96
CA ASP A 355 2.13 33.93 -2.11
C ASP A 355 2.15 32.67 -1.25
N GLU A 356 1.01 32.27 -0.66
CA GLU A 356 0.89 31.00 0.05
C GLU A 356 1.12 29.80 -0.89
N SER A 357 0.63 29.90 -2.12
CA SER A 357 0.82 28.87 -3.15
C SER A 357 2.29 28.73 -3.52
N TRP A 358 2.97 29.86 -3.71
CA TRP A 358 4.40 29.91 -3.99
C TRP A 358 5.24 29.39 -2.81
N GLU A 359 4.87 29.75 -1.58
CA GLU A 359 5.52 29.25 -0.36
C GLU A 359 5.41 27.72 -0.25
N LEU A 360 4.20 27.18 -0.44
CA LEU A 360 3.95 25.74 -0.41
C LEU A 360 4.75 25.01 -1.51
N PHE A 361 4.76 25.56 -2.73
CA PHE A 361 5.55 25.01 -3.82
C PHE A 361 7.05 24.98 -3.49
N CYS A 362 7.59 26.10 -2.98
CA CYS A 362 9.00 26.19 -2.63
C CYS A 362 9.39 25.22 -1.51
N LYS A 363 8.56 25.09 -0.46
CA LYS A 363 8.75 24.11 0.60
C LYS A 363 8.88 22.70 0.04
N LYS A 364 8.05 22.32 -0.93
CA LYS A 364 8.10 20.99 -1.56
C LYS A 364 9.26 20.78 -2.54
N VAL A 365 9.64 21.77 -3.34
CA VAL A 365 10.71 21.65 -4.35
C VAL A 365 12.11 21.82 -3.76
N PHE A 366 12.26 22.73 -2.81
CA PHE A 366 13.55 23.12 -2.21
C PHE A 366 13.74 22.63 -0.77
N ARG A 367 12.74 21.96 -0.18
CA ARG A 367 12.84 21.37 1.17
C ARG A 367 13.28 22.38 2.24
N GLY A 368 12.68 23.57 2.19
CA GLY A 368 12.99 24.68 3.10
C GLY A 368 14.19 25.55 2.69
N GLU A 369 14.93 25.19 1.65
CA GLU A 369 15.95 26.06 1.05
C GLU A 369 15.31 27.17 0.18
N GLN A 370 16.03 28.27 -0.04
CA GLN A 370 15.56 29.36 -0.89
C GLN A 370 15.57 28.97 -2.37
N CYS A 371 14.54 29.40 -3.10
CA CYS A 371 14.49 29.27 -4.56
C CYS A 371 15.61 30.13 -5.19
N PRO A 372 16.37 29.61 -6.17
CA PRO A 372 17.31 30.43 -6.95
C PRO A 372 16.59 31.59 -7.65
N PHE A 373 17.17 32.80 -7.55
CA PHE A 373 16.59 34.03 -8.09
C PHE A 373 16.28 33.97 -9.59
N ASP A 374 17.00 33.16 -10.34
CA ASP A 374 16.84 33.00 -11.78
C ASP A 374 15.70 32.02 -12.17
N LEU A 375 15.19 31.24 -11.22
CA LEU A 375 14.08 30.30 -11.41
C LEU A 375 12.74 30.85 -10.94
N GLU A 376 12.70 31.74 -9.94
CA GLU A 376 11.46 32.32 -9.42
C GLU A 376 10.56 32.97 -10.50
N PRO A 377 11.09 33.77 -11.46
CA PRO A 377 10.27 34.37 -12.53
C PRO A 377 9.65 33.34 -13.50
N LEU A 378 10.20 32.12 -13.54
CA LEU A 378 9.63 30.99 -14.30
C LEU A 378 8.66 30.19 -13.43
N GLY A 379 8.96 30.06 -12.13
CA GLY A 379 8.20 29.27 -11.17
C GLY A 379 6.82 29.84 -10.84
N ARG A 380 6.72 31.15 -10.55
CA ARG A 380 5.42 31.76 -10.18
C ARG A 380 4.34 31.53 -11.25
N PRO A 381 4.60 31.77 -12.56
CA PRO A 381 3.64 31.45 -13.61
C PRO A 381 3.31 29.95 -13.77
N ILE A 382 4.18 29.06 -13.31
CA ILE A 382 3.90 27.61 -13.29
C ILE A 382 2.91 27.30 -12.15
N VAL A 383 3.13 27.88 -10.98
CA VAL A 383 2.29 27.69 -9.79
C VAL A 383 0.93 28.37 -9.92
N GLU A 384 0.85 29.52 -10.61
CA GLU A 384 -0.41 30.21 -10.92
C GLU A 384 -1.41 29.29 -11.63
N LYS A 385 -0.95 28.35 -12.47
CA LYS A 385 -1.82 27.36 -13.14
C LYS A 385 -2.55 26.44 -12.17
N CYS A 386 -2.07 26.30 -10.94
CA CYS A 386 -2.72 25.50 -9.91
C CYS A 386 -3.94 26.18 -9.29
N ASN A 387 -4.20 27.46 -9.59
CA ASN A 387 -5.33 28.25 -9.07
C ASN A 387 -5.48 28.16 -7.53
N GLY A 388 -4.36 28.17 -6.81
CA GLY A 388 -4.35 28.13 -5.34
C GLY A 388 -4.74 26.79 -4.71
N LEU A 389 -4.82 25.69 -5.48
CA LEU A 389 -5.21 24.38 -4.95
C LEU A 389 -4.01 23.61 -4.38
N PRO A 390 -3.98 23.32 -3.07
CA PRO A 390 -2.86 22.63 -2.44
C PRO A 390 -2.48 21.31 -3.13
N LEU A 391 -3.46 20.47 -3.50
CA LEU A 391 -3.18 19.19 -4.17
C LEU A 391 -2.42 19.39 -5.49
N SER A 392 -2.91 20.29 -6.36
CA SER A 392 -2.26 20.60 -7.63
C SER A 392 -0.83 21.11 -7.43
N ILE A 393 -0.66 21.99 -6.44
CA ILE A 393 0.65 22.58 -6.11
C ILE A 393 1.63 21.49 -5.67
N VAL A 394 1.26 20.62 -4.74
CA VAL A 394 2.17 19.58 -4.24
C VAL A 394 2.49 18.53 -5.29
N VAL A 395 1.53 18.17 -6.15
CA VAL A 395 1.77 17.21 -7.25
C VAL A 395 2.68 17.82 -8.31
N LEU A 396 2.45 19.08 -8.69
CA LEU A 396 3.33 19.81 -9.62
C LEU A 396 4.73 20.01 -9.03
N ALA A 397 4.83 20.33 -7.74
CA ALA A 397 6.11 20.40 -7.03
C ALA A 397 6.83 19.05 -7.03
N GLY A 398 6.10 17.95 -6.82
CA GLY A 398 6.63 16.58 -6.88
C GLY A 398 7.21 16.23 -8.25
N LEU A 399 6.53 16.62 -9.32
CA LEU A 399 7.03 16.53 -10.70
C LEU A 399 8.32 17.34 -10.87
N VAL A 400 8.28 18.64 -10.54
CA VAL A 400 9.40 19.58 -10.74
C VAL A 400 10.63 19.16 -9.91
N ASN A 401 10.44 18.63 -8.71
CA ASN A 401 11.51 18.15 -7.85
C ASN A 401 12.29 16.97 -8.44
N LYS A 402 11.70 16.21 -9.37
CA LYS A 402 12.36 15.10 -10.09
C LYS A 402 13.06 15.54 -11.37
N LYS A 403 13.00 16.83 -11.71
CA LYS A 403 13.62 17.42 -12.89
C LYS A 403 14.87 18.20 -12.51
N GLU A 404 15.74 18.44 -13.50
CA GLU A 404 16.87 19.34 -13.32
C GLU A 404 16.37 20.75 -13.00
N LYS A 405 16.93 21.38 -11.97
CA LYS A 405 16.61 22.74 -11.52
C LYS A 405 17.27 23.77 -12.45
N THR A 406 16.91 23.75 -13.73
CA THR A 406 17.46 24.64 -14.77
C THR A 406 16.36 25.46 -15.42
N GLN A 407 16.71 26.65 -15.91
CA GLN A 407 15.76 27.50 -16.64
C GLN A 407 15.15 26.80 -17.86
N ARG A 408 15.93 25.96 -18.55
CA ARG A 408 15.47 25.24 -19.75
C ARG A 408 14.30 24.33 -19.42
N GLU A 409 14.41 23.58 -18.33
CA GLU A 409 13.39 22.61 -17.95
C GLU A 409 12.14 23.29 -17.39
N TRP A 410 12.31 24.36 -16.60
CA TRP A 410 11.17 25.13 -16.08
C TRP A 410 10.44 25.88 -17.20
N LYS A 411 11.14 26.41 -18.21
CA LYS A 411 10.50 26.98 -19.40
C LYS A 411 9.62 25.96 -20.13
N ARG A 412 10.09 24.72 -20.28
CA ARG A 412 9.29 23.65 -20.90
C ARG A 412 8.00 23.38 -20.13
N ILE A 413 8.07 23.27 -18.80
CA ILE A 413 6.89 23.04 -17.95
C ILE A 413 5.94 24.24 -18.02
N LYS A 414 6.47 25.46 -18.07
CA LYS A 414 5.69 26.70 -18.24
C LYS A 414 4.94 26.73 -19.58
N GLU A 415 5.46 26.14 -20.64
CA GLU A 415 4.81 26.12 -21.96
C GLU A 415 3.67 25.08 -22.07
N VAL A 416 3.56 24.12 -21.14
CA VAL A 416 2.48 23.12 -21.14
C VAL A 416 1.13 23.79 -20.82
N HIS A 417 0.13 23.56 -21.65
CA HIS A 417 -1.23 24.03 -21.39
C HIS A 417 -1.93 23.13 -20.36
N LEU A 418 -2.34 23.69 -19.22
CA LEU A 418 -2.94 22.96 -18.10
C LEU A 418 -4.21 23.71 -17.64
N PRO A 419 -5.33 23.61 -18.38
CA PRO A 419 -6.54 24.35 -18.08
C PRO A 419 -7.27 23.83 -16.83
N GLU A 420 -7.17 22.53 -16.53
CA GLU A 420 -7.87 21.91 -15.40
C GLU A 420 -6.91 21.25 -14.39
N VAL A 421 -7.40 21.08 -13.17
CA VAL A 421 -6.72 20.34 -12.08
C VAL A 421 -6.31 18.95 -12.55
N LYS A 422 -7.21 18.27 -13.27
CA LYS A 422 -6.98 16.91 -13.78
C LYS A 422 -5.79 16.87 -14.75
N ASP A 423 -5.55 17.93 -15.51
CA ASP A 423 -4.41 18.00 -16.44
C ASP A 423 -3.08 18.07 -15.69
N ILE A 424 -3.03 18.78 -14.55
CA ILE A 424 -1.82 18.84 -13.70
C ILE A 424 -1.52 17.47 -13.09
N LEU A 425 -2.54 16.80 -12.59
CA LEU A 425 -2.41 15.48 -12.00
C LEU A 425 -2.01 14.45 -13.07
N ARG A 426 -2.63 14.50 -14.26
CA ARG A 426 -2.30 13.67 -15.42
C ARG A 426 -0.87 13.91 -15.88
N LEU A 427 -0.43 15.17 -15.98
CA LEU A 427 0.95 15.51 -16.34
C LEU A 427 1.98 14.82 -15.42
N SER A 428 1.69 14.72 -14.12
CA SER A 428 2.55 14.01 -13.17
C SER A 428 2.59 12.50 -13.42
N TYR A 429 1.45 11.90 -13.77
CA TYR A 429 1.36 10.51 -14.21
C TYR A 429 2.13 10.27 -15.52
N ASP A 430 1.97 11.15 -16.52
CA ASP A 430 2.60 11.00 -17.85
C ASP A 430 4.13 11.00 -17.73
N ASN A 431 4.65 11.79 -16.77
CA ASN A 431 6.07 11.90 -16.45
C ASN A 431 6.58 10.87 -15.43
N LEU A 432 5.77 9.87 -15.06
CA LEU A 432 6.28 8.73 -14.30
C LEU A 432 7.19 7.86 -15.18
N PRO A 433 8.29 7.32 -14.62
CA PRO A 433 9.04 6.26 -15.28
C PRO A 433 8.11 5.11 -15.70
N PRO A 434 8.29 4.51 -16.89
CA PRO A 434 7.42 3.43 -17.39
C PRO A 434 7.22 2.29 -16.39
N LYS A 435 8.28 1.93 -15.66
CA LYS A 435 8.26 0.89 -14.61
C LYS A 435 7.37 1.20 -13.40
N LEU A 436 7.06 2.48 -13.14
CA LEU A 436 6.20 2.90 -12.03
C LEU A 436 4.73 3.03 -12.45
N LYS A 437 4.43 3.21 -13.74
CA LYS A 437 3.05 3.42 -14.21
C LYS A 437 2.12 2.25 -13.86
N PRO A 438 2.46 0.96 -14.14
CA PRO A 438 1.63 -0.16 -13.73
C PRO A 438 1.41 -0.21 -12.22
N CYS A 439 2.45 0.07 -11.43
CA CYS A 439 2.36 0.11 -9.97
C CYS A 439 1.42 1.22 -9.48
N PHE A 440 1.45 2.41 -10.10
CA PHE A 440 0.57 3.52 -9.77
C PHE A 440 -0.89 3.24 -10.16
N LEU A 441 -1.12 2.79 -11.40
CA LEU A 441 -2.46 2.41 -11.86
C LEU A 441 -3.10 1.32 -11.00
N TYR A 442 -2.27 0.41 -10.46
CA TYR A 442 -2.73 -0.66 -9.58
C TYR A 442 -3.38 -0.17 -8.28
N PHE A 443 -3.16 1.07 -7.86
CA PHE A 443 -3.91 1.65 -6.74
C PHE A 443 -5.42 1.78 -7.00
N GLY A 444 -5.84 1.77 -8.28
CA GLY A 444 -7.24 1.78 -8.68
C GLY A 444 -8.05 0.57 -8.16
N ILE A 445 -7.39 -0.53 -7.76
CA ILE A 445 -8.09 -1.69 -7.16
C ILE A 445 -8.73 -1.34 -5.81
N TYR A 446 -8.15 -0.39 -5.07
CA TYR A 446 -8.59 -0.11 -3.72
C TYR A 446 -9.84 0.77 -3.73
N PRO A 447 -10.74 0.62 -2.75
CA PRO A 447 -11.82 1.59 -2.50
C PRO A 447 -11.26 2.99 -2.19
N GLU A 448 -12.13 3.99 -2.29
CA GLU A 448 -11.79 5.36 -1.87
C GLU A 448 -11.36 5.40 -0.40
N ASP A 449 -10.37 6.25 -0.07
CA ASP A 449 -9.80 6.47 1.28
C ASP A 449 -9.24 5.25 2.02
N TYR A 450 -9.18 4.09 1.35
CA TYR A 450 -8.70 2.84 1.92
C TYR A 450 -7.26 2.98 2.44
N GLU A 451 -7.01 2.55 3.68
CA GLU A 451 -5.65 2.54 4.24
C GLU A 451 -4.88 1.32 3.74
N ILE A 452 -3.92 1.54 2.85
CA ILE A 452 -3.23 0.47 2.11
C ILE A 452 -1.96 0.06 2.85
N SER A 453 -1.77 -1.25 3.02
CA SER A 453 -0.51 -1.82 3.51
C SER A 453 0.55 -1.81 2.41
N VAL A 454 1.64 -1.07 2.61
CA VAL A 454 2.75 -0.99 1.65
C VAL A 454 3.37 -2.37 1.40
N LYS A 455 3.47 -3.19 2.45
CA LYS A 455 3.96 -4.57 2.31
C LYS A 455 3.07 -5.40 1.39
N GLU A 456 1.75 -5.26 1.52
CA GLU A 456 0.80 -6.04 0.73
C GLU A 456 0.82 -5.60 -0.73
N VAL A 457 0.76 -4.28 -0.99
CA VAL A 457 0.75 -3.78 -2.37
C VAL A 457 2.05 -4.13 -3.12
N ILE A 458 3.21 -4.11 -2.43
CA ILE A 458 4.47 -4.59 -3.02
C ILE A 458 4.39 -6.09 -3.35
N GLN A 459 3.83 -6.92 -2.48
CA GLN A 459 3.64 -8.36 -2.74
C GLN A 459 2.72 -8.60 -3.94
N LEU A 460 1.69 -7.76 -4.10
CA LEU A 460 0.81 -7.80 -5.26
C LEU A 460 1.55 -7.37 -6.53
N TRP A 461 2.34 -6.28 -6.50
CA TRP A 461 3.16 -5.86 -7.63
C TRP A 461 4.18 -6.93 -8.06
N ILE A 462 4.75 -7.68 -7.10
CA ILE A 462 5.63 -8.82 -7.37
C ILE A 462 4.83 -9.95 -8.04
N ALA A 463 3.64 -10.27 -7.52
CA ALA A 463 2.80 -11.34 -8.08
C ALA A 463 2.33 -11.02 -9.51
N GLU A 464 2.00 -9.76 -9.77
CA GLU A 464 1.69 -9.24 -11.10
C GLU A 464 2.91 -9.14 -12.03
N GLY A 465 4.12 -9.13 -11.47
CA GLY A 465 5.39 -9.01 -12.20
C GLY A 465 5.71 -7.60 -12.67
N PHE A 466 5.19 -6.57 -12.00
CA PHE A 466 5.53 -5.17 -12.27
C PHE A 466 6.92 -4.79 -11.74
N ILE A 467 7.39 -5.50 -10.71
CA ILE A 467 8.73 -5.35 -10.18
C ILE A 467 9.65 -6.41 -10.79
N LYS A 468 10.74 -5.94 -11.39
CA LYS A 468 11.76 -6.79 -12.05
C LYS A 468 13.13 -6.51 -11.48
N ARG A 469 14.04 -7.47 -11.62
CA ARG A 469 15.46 -7.24 -11.39
C ARG A 469 16.03 -6.54 -12.62
N GLU A 470 16.65 -5.38 -12.42
CA GLU A 470 17.27 -4.61 -13.52
C GLU A 470 18.44 -5.39 -14.16
N ASP A 471 19.15 -6.20 -13.36
CA ASP A 471 20.22 -7.09 -13.84
C ASP A 471 20.26 -8.42 -13.07
N GLN A 472 20.54 -9.53 -13.76
CA GLN A 472 20.80 -10.83 -13.11
C GLN A 472 22.00 -10.81 -12.13
N LYS A 473 22.87 -9.80 -12.25
CA LYS A 473 24.02 -9.57 -11.36
C LYS A 473 23.69 -8.77 -10.11
N THR A 474 22.53 -8.10 -10.06
CA THR A 474 22.13 -7.35 -8.87
C THR A 474 21.68 -8.30 -7.76
N THR A 475 22.26 -8.14 -6.57
CA THR A 475 21.89 -8.92 -5.36
C THR A 475 20.63 -8.39 -4.69
N GLU A 476 19.90 -7.50 -5.36
CA GLU A 476 18.79 -6.80 -4.74
C GLU A 476 17.51 -7.63 -4.77
N GLU A 477 16.80 -7.66 -3.64
CA GLU A 477 15.53 -8.35 -3.53
C GLU A 477 14.37 -7.50 -4.05
N LEU A 478 13.35 -8.15 -4.60
CA LEU A 478 12.21 -7.48 -5.24
C LEU A 478 11.43 -6.58 -4.27
N GLU A 479 11.39 -6.95 -2.98
CA GLU A 479 10.74 -6.15 -1.94
C GLU A 479 11.46 -4.80 -1.72
N ASP A 480 12.79 -4.77 -1.89
CA ASP A 480 13.58 -3.55 -1.71
C ASP A 480 13.40 -2.60 -2.92
N VAL A 481 13.30 -3.17 -4.12
CA VAL A 481 12.91 -2.43 -5.34
C VAL A 481 11.50 -1.86 -5.19
N GLY A 482 10.56 -2.66 -4.66
CA GLY A 482 9.19 -2.22 -4.38
C GLY A 482 9.11 -1.08 -3.36
N ASP A 483 9.90 -1.15 -2.28
CA ASP A 483 10.00 -0.07 -1.29
C ASP A 483 10.54 1.22 -1.94
N ARG A 484 11.51 1.14 -2.86
CA ARG A 484 11.98 2.30 -3.62
C ARG A 484 10.94 2.88 -4.57
N TYR A 485 10.14 2.02 -5.22
CA TYR A 485 9.06 2.47 -6.08
C TYR A 485 8.02 3.25 -5.28
N MET A 486 7.66 2.74 -4.10
CA MET A 486 6.78 3.43 -3.16
C MET A 486 7.34 4.79 -2.74
N ASP A 487 8.61 4.82 -2.34
CA ASP A 487 9.30 6.06 -1.96
C ASP A 487 9.33 7.08 -3.08
N ASP A 488 9.48 6.66 -4.35
CA ASP A 488 9.48 7.58 -5.49
C ASP A 488 8.08 8.20 -5.72
N MET A 489 7.01 7.41 -5.57
CA MET A 489 5.64 7.91 -5.67
C MET A 489 5.29 8.87 -4.52
N VAL A 490 5.77 8.58 -3.31
CA VAL A 490 5.64 9.49 -2.16
C VAL A 490 6.40 10.79 -2.39
N ASP A 491 7.65 10.73 -2.87
CA ASP A 491 8.44 11.93 -3.20
C ASP A 491 7.79 12.79 -4.30
N ARG A 492 6.97 12.19 -5.17
CA ARG A 492 6.20 12.87 -6.21
C ARG A 492 4.83 13.37 -5.74
N ASN A 493 4.48 13.16 -4.47
CA ASN A 493 3.17 13.46 -3.88
C ASN A 493 1.99 12.77 -4.58
N LEU A 494 2.23 11.65 -5.26
CA LEU A 494 1.18 10.83 -5.88
C LEU A 494 0.55 9.85 -4.89
N VAL A 495 1.26 9.53 -3.81
CA VAL A 495 0.82 8.64 -2.73
C VAL A 495 1.07 9.32 -1.40
N GLN A 496 0.07 9.33 -0.53
CA GLN A 496 0.14 9.95 0.79
C GLN A 496 0.57 8.94 1.85
N VAL A 497 1.51 9.32 2.70
CA VAL A 497 1.94 8.47 3.82
C VAL A 497 0.89 8.55 4.93
N ALA A 498 0.29 7.41 5.27
CA ALA A 498 -0.64 7.31 6.39
C ALA A 498 0.08 7.00 7.69
N LYS A 499 1.03 6.05 7.67
CA LYS A 499 1.87 5.71 8.82
C LYS A 499 3.28 5.34 8.38
N ARG A 500 4.28 5.80 9.13
CA ARG A 500 5.68 5.37 8.98
C ARG A 500 6.03 4.22 9.92
N ARG A 501 6.97 3.39 9.49
CA ARG A 501 7.59 2.34 10.28
C ARG A 501 8.50 3.01 11.32
N ARG A 502 8.23 2.77 12.61
CA ARG A 502 9.04 3.34 13.70
C ARG A 502 10.51 2.87 13.75
N SER A 503 10.87 1.79 13.03
CA SER A 503 12.23 1.23 13.04
C SER A 503 13.21 2.03 12.17
N ASP A 504 12.78 2.29 10.95
CA ASP A 504 13.60 2.69 9.81
C ASP A 504 13.05 3.97 9.15
N GLY A 505 11.87 4.44 9.55
CA GLY A 505 11.20 5.61 8.97
C GLY A 505 10.53 5.36 7.63
N GLY A 506 10.70 4.15 7.05
CA GLY A 506 10.06 3.74 5.80
C GLY A 506 8.53 3.73 5.89
N VAL A 507 7.84 3.74 4.77
CA VAL A 507 6.37 3.78 4.76
C VAL A 507 5.81 2.44 5.26
N LYS A 508 4.82 2.48 6.16
CA LYS A 508 4.11 1.29 6.68
C LYS A 508 2.76 1.14 5.99
N THR A 509 1.98 2.22 6.00
CA THR A 509 0.70 2.31 5.30
C THR A 509 0.60 3.63 4.56
N CYS A 510 -0.15 3.63 3.46
CA CYS A 510 -0.36 4.78 2.59
C CYS A 510 -1.84 4.94 2.20
N ARG A 511 -2.17 6.06 1.57
CA ARG A 511 -3.46 6.34 0.94
C ARG A 511 -3.24 7.01 -0.42
N ILE A 512 -4.18 6.86 -1.33
CA ILE A 512 -4.24 7.63 -2.58
C ILE A 512 -5.35 8.67 -2.45
N HIS A 513 -5.10 9.90 -2.90
CA HIS A 513 -6.13 10.93 -2.94
C HIS A 513 -7.17 10.55 -3.99
N ASP A 514 -8.46 10.78 -3.74
CA ASP A 514 -9.55 10.40 -4.65
C ASP A 514 -9.36 10.90 -6.10
N LEU A 515 -8.99 12.18 -6.31
CA LEU A 515 -8.72 12.71 -7.65
C LEU A 515 -7.55 12.01 -8.38
N LEU A 516 -6.56 11.49 -7.65
CA LEU A 516 -5.47 10.69 -8.22
C LEU A 516 -5.92 9.26 -8.49
N ARG A 517 -6.79 8.71 -7.64
CA ARG A 517 -7.43 7.41 -7.85
C ARG A 517 -8.34 7.44 -9.08
N ASP A 518 -9.07 8.52 -9.32
CA ASP A 518 -9.89 8.71 -10.52
C ASP A 518 -9.05 8.60 -11.79
N ILE A 519 -7.83 9.16 -11.77
CA ILE A 519 -6.87 9.03 -12.88
C ILE A 519 -6.42 7.58 -13.01
N CYS A 520 -6.09 6.89 -11.91
CA CYS A 520 -5.78 5.46 -11.97
C CYS A 520 -6.92 4.69 -12.65
N VAL A 521 -8.17 4.89 -12.22
CA VAL A 521 -9.35 4.20 -12.76
C VAL A 521 -9.59 4.55 -14.24
N SER A 522 -9.54 5.84 -14.61
CA SER A 522 -9.79 6.27 -15.99
C SER A 522 -8.73 5.74 -16.96
N GLU A 523 -7.46 5.78 -16.57
CA GLU A 523 -6.36 5.25 -17.38
C GLU A 523 -6.42 3.71 -17.42
N CYS A 524 -6.83 3.04 -16.33
CA CYS A 524 -7.05 1.59 -16.33
C CYS A 524 -8.12 1.14 -17.33
N ILE A 525 -9.23 1.89 -17.41
CA ILE A 525 -10.33 1.62 -18.36
C ILE A 525 -9.85 1.86 -19.79
N SER A 526 -9.20 3.00 -20.04
CA SER A 526 -8.62 3.35 -21.36
C SER A 526 -7.66 2.25 -21.85
N ASP A 527 -6.84 1.71 -20.95
CA ASP A 527 -5.83 0.70 -21.27
C ASP A 527 -6.27 -0.76 -21.08
N LYS A 528 -7.55 -1.02 -20.77
CA LYS A 528 -8.06 -2.37 -20.45
C LYS A 528 -7.16 -3.10 -19.42
N PHE A 529 -6.61 -2.36 -18.46
CA PHE A 529 -5.63 -2.87 -17.50
C PHE A 529 -6.29 -3.50 -16.27
N LEU A 530 -7.37 -2.89 -15.81
CA LEU A 530 -8.14 -3.23 -14.62
C LEU A 530 -9.56 -2.65 -14.75
N ASP A 531 -10.55 -3.40 -14.30
CA ASP A 531 -11.91 -2.88 -14.11
C ASP A 531 -12.34 -2.95 -12.63
N VAL A 532 -13.05 -1.90 -12.20
CA VAL A 532 -13.62 -1.78 -10.85
C VAL A 532 -15.14 -1.98 -10.93
N CYS A 533 -15.61 -3.07 -10.35
CA CYS A 533 -17.00 -3.48 -10.33
C CYS A 533 -17.69 -3.00 -9.05
N THR A 534 -18.75 -2.21 -9.23
CA THR A 534 -19.70 -1.75 -8.21
C THR A 534 -21.11 -2.21 -8.60
N GLU A 535 -22.06 -2.18 -7.66
CA GLU A 535 -23.47 -2.55 -7.92
C GLU A 535 -24.06 -1.81 -9.13
N SER A 536 -23.71 -0.54 -9.29
CA SER A 536 -24.20 0.33 -10.36
C SER A 536 -23.70 0.00 -11.76
N ASN A 537 -22.57 -0.72 -11.90
CA ASN A 537 -21.92 -0.93 -13.19
C ASN A 537 -21.59 -2.39 -13.51
N ILE A 538 -21.85 -3.34 -12.59
CA ILE A 538 -21.41 -4.73 -12.69
C ILE A 538 -21.88 -5.41 -13.98
N ASP A 539 -23.12 -5.20 -14.41
CA ASP A 539 -23.65 -5.80 -15.65
C ASP A 539 -23.02 -5.21 -16.92
N SER A 540 -22.61 -3.94 -16.90
CA SER A 540 -21.95 -3.28 -18.02
C SER A 540 -20.49 -3.71 -18.17
N ILE A 541 -19.75 -3.76 -17.06
CA ILE A 541 -18.32 -4.08 -17.03
C ILE A 541 -18.07 -5.56 -17.31
N CYS A 542 -18.92 -6.44 -16.79
CA CYS A 542 -18.69 -7.88 -16.87
C CYS A 542 -19.08 -8.50 -18.23
N SER A 543 -19.47 -7.66 -19.21
CA SER A 543 -19.53 -7.99 -20.63
C SER A 543 -18.15 -7.95 -21.32
N ILE A 544 -17.14 -7.36 -20.66
CA ILE A 544 -15.79 -7.13 -21.18
C ILE A 544 -14.82 -8.23 -20.69
N ASN A 545 -13.91 -8.68 -21.56
CA ASN A 545 -12.86 -9.65 -21.23
C ASN A 545 -11.75 -9.01 -20.38
N SER A 546 -12.05 -8.71 -19.12
CA SER A 546 -11.09 -8.06 -18.22
C SER A 546 -10.02 -9.00 -17.69
N ARG A 547 -8.78 -8.51 -17.63
CA ARG A 547 -7.63 -9.20 -17.04
C ARG A 547 -7.64 -9.12 -15.52
N ARG A 548 -8.13 -8.03 -14.94
CA ARG A 548 -8.11 -7.79 -13.50
C ARG A 548 -9.44 -7.19 -13.08
N LEU A 549 -10.06 -7.79 -12.07
CA LEU A 549 -11.38 -7.36 -11.58
C LEU A 549 -11.28 -7.06 -10.10
N SER A 550 -11.76 -5.88 -9.71
CA SER A 550 -11.91 -5.51 -8.31
C SER A 550 -13.38 -5.32 -7.97
N PHE A 551 -13.91 -6.10 -7.03
CA PHE A 551 -15.30 -6.04 -6.59
C PHE A 551 -15.42 -5.27 -5.28
N HIS A 552 -16.25 -4.23 -5.27
CA HIS A 552 -16.49 -3.37 -4.11
C HIS A 552 -17.91 -3.55 -3.56
N ASN A 553 -18.06 -3.48 -2.24
CA ASN A 553 -19.30 -3.59 -1.43
C ASN A 553 -20.03 -4.93 -1.44
N GLN A 554 -20.45 -5.43 -2.61
CA GLN A 554 -21.23 -6.65 -2.72
C GLN A 554 -20.65 -7.63 -3.72
N LEU A 555 -20.90 -8.90 -3.44
CA LEU A 555 -20.49 -9.98 -4.32
C LEU A 555 -21.36 -10.03 -5.56
N PRO A 556 -20.81 -10.36 -6.73
CA PRO A 556 -21.63 -10.72 -7.86
C PRO A 556 -22.51 -11.92 -7.48
N HIS A 557 -23.83 -11.77 -7.68
CA HIS A 557 -24.79 -12.86 -7.50
C HIS A 557 -24.54 -14.04 -8.45
N ASP A 558 -23.75 -13.85 -9.52
CA ASP A 558 -23.45 -14.85 -10.54
C ASP A 558 -21.97 -14.76 -10.97
N MET A 559 -21.23 -15.86 -10.96
CA MET A 559 -19.82 -15.89 -11.34
C MET A 559 -19.57 -15.90 -12.86
N LYS A 560 -20.61 -15.80 -13.71
CA LYS A 560 -20.50 -15.60 -15.17
C LYS A 560 -19.63 -14.40 -15.58
N TYR A 561 -19.41 -13.49 -14.64
CA TYR A 561 -18.65 -12.26 -14.81
C TYR A 561 -17.13 -12.50 -14.82
N VAL A 562 -16.65 -13.58 -14.19
CA VAL A 562 -15.23 -13.96 -14.25
C VAL A 562 -14.98 -14.77 -15.53
N LYS A 563 -14.19 -14.21 -16.43
CA LYS A 563 -13.88 -14.82 -17.73
C LYS A 563 -12.62 -15.70 -17.65
N PRO A 564 -12.44 -16.68 -18.55
CA PRO A 564 -11.23 -17.50 -18.56
C PRO A 564 -9.92 -16.71 -18.66
N CYS A 565 -9.95 -15.54 -19.30
CA CYS A 565 -8.79 -14.65 -19.45
C CYS A 565 -8.45 -13.85 -18.18
N THR A 566 -9.28 -13.90 -17.13
CA THR A 566 -9.07 -13.15 -15.90
C THR A 566 -7.87 -13.70 -15.13
N ARG A 567 -6.97 -12.80 -14.72
CA ARG A 567 -5.71 -13.08 -14.05
C ARG A 567 -5.68 -12.63 -12.60
N SER A 568 -6.50 -11.64 -12.23
CA SER A 568 -6.50 -11.11 -10.87
C SER A 568 -7.91 -10.79 -10.39
N LEU A 569 -8.19 -11.20 -9.16
CA LEU A 569 -9.47 -10.99 -8.49
C LEU A 569 -9.22 -10.34 -7.13
N PHE A 570 -9.85 -9.20 -6.89
CA PHE A 570 -9.81 -8.46 -5.63
C PHE A 570 -11.22 -8.32 -5.08
N PHE A 571 -11.38 -8.65 -3.81
CA PHE A 571 -12.66 -8.59 -3.11
C PHE A 571 -12.57 -7.64 -1.92
N PHE A 572 -13.23 -6.49 -2.05
CA PHE A 572 -13.38 -5.46 -1.01
C PHE A 572 -14.85 -5.35 -0.60
N LEU A 573 -15.32 -6.36 0.12
CA LEU A 573 -16.74 -6.61 0.35
C LEU A 573 -17.14 -6.27 1.77
N GLU A 574 -18.36 -5.77 1.95
CA GLU A 574 -18.92 -5.53 3.29
C GLU A 574 -19.44 -6.86 3.85
N LEU A 575 -19.02 -7.21 5.08
CA LEU A 575 -19.55 -8.36 5.81
C LEU A 575 -21.09 -8.28 5.88
N SER A 576 -21.81 -9.12 5.16
CA SER A 576 -23.17 -9.50 5.53
C SER A 576 -23.12 -10.80 6.34
N VAL A 577 -23.90 -10.87 7.41
CA VAL A 577 -24.00 -12.04 8.31
C VAL A 577 -24.57 -13.27 7.57
N GLU A 578 -25.02 -13.08 6.33
CA GLU A 578 -25.72 -14.06 5.48
C GLU A 578 -24.86 -14.59 4.33
N LEU A 579 -23.54 -14.39 4.32
CA LEU A 579 -22.67 -15.08 3.37
C LEU A 579 -22.57 -16.55 3.75
N LEU A 580 -23.62 -17.28 3.37
CA LEU A 580 -23.67 -18.70 3.06
C LEU A 580 -22.35 -19.13 2.40
N GLU A 581 -21.94 -20.37 2.63
CA GLU A 581 -20.83 -21.04 1.96
C GLU A 581 -20.88 -20.78 0.44
N LEU A 582 -20.25 -19.71 -0.02
CA LEU A 582 -20.20 -19.38 -1.42
C LEU A 582 -19.15 -20.29 -2.02
N ASP A 583 -19.61 -21.43 -2.53
CA ASP A 583 -18.81 -22.32 -3.36
C ASP A 583 -18.60 -21.62 -4.70
N TYR A 584 -17.60 -20.75 -4.76
CA TYR A 584 -17.22 -20.11 -6.01
C TYR A 584 -16.78 -21.20 -6.97
N ASP A 585 -17.62 -21.48 -7.97
CA ASP A 585 -17.27 -22.38 -9.04
C ASP A 585 -16.25 -21.71 -9.98
N LEU A 586 -15.04 -21.45 -9.48
CA LEU A 586 -13.88 -20.93 -10.23
C LEU A 586 -13.35 -21.96 -11.25
N LYS A 587 -14.13 -22.97 -11.64
CA LYS A 587 -13.77 -23.96 -12.67
C LYS A 587 -13.36 -23.31 -13.99
N SER A 588 -13.89 -22.13 -14.31
CA SER A 588 -13.55 -21.33 -15.49
C SER A 588 -12.26 -20.51 -15.35
N SER A 589 -11.72 -20.35 -14.13
CA SER A 589 -10.71 -19.35 -13.77
C SER A 589 -9.35 -19.97 -13.43
N GLU A 590 -8.89 -20.91 -14.25
CA GLU A 590 -7.63 -21.65 -14.00
C GLU A 590 -6.36 -20.81 -14.22
N LEU A 591 -6.54 -19.66 -14.85
CA LEU A 591 -5.51 -18.74 -15.30
C LEU A 591 -5.20 -17.63 -14.27
N VAL A 592 -5.93 -17.61 -13.15
CA VAL A 592 -5.77 -16.64 -12.06
C VAL A 592 -4.40 -16.76 -11.39
N ARG A 593 -3.79 -15.60 -11.14
CA ARG A 593 -2.48 -15.37 -10.51
C ARG A 593 -2.62 -14.70 -9.15
N VAL A 594 -3.56 -13.79 -9.01
CA VAL A 594 -3.78 -13.03 -7.78
C VAL A 594 -5.21 -13.25 -7.30
N LEU A 595 -5.34 -13.73 -6.07
CA LEU A 595 -6.61 -13.80 -5.36
C LEU A 595 -6.44 -13.09 -4.01
N LEU A 596 -7.01 -11.88 -3.92
CA LEU A 596 -6.98 -11.07 -2.70
C LEU A 596 -8.39 -10.90 -2.13
N HIS A 597 -8.49 -11.08 -0.83
CA HIS A 597 -9.69 -10.81 -0.06
C HIS A 597 -9.34 -9.85 1.08
N SER A 598 -10.00 -8.70 1.19
CA SER A 598 -9.63 -7.66 2.16
C SER A 598 -10.16 -7.93 3.58
N GLU A 599 -11.32 -8.58 3.69
CA GLU A 599 -12.00 -8.84 4.97
C GLU A 599 -12.06 -10.32 5.34
N ILE A 600 -12.37 -10.62 6.61
CA ILE A 600 -12.53 -11.99 7.12
C ILE A 600 -13.90 -12.53 6.68
N ILE A 601 -14.03 -12.95 5.42
CA ILE A 601 -15.19 -13.73 4.96
C ILE A 601 -14.87 -15.22 5.07
N ASN A 602 -15.79 -16.02 5.60
CA ASN A 602 -15.68 -17.48 5.61
C ASN A 602 -15.64 -18.01 4.17
N PHE A 603 -14.44 -18.13 3.62
CA PHE A 603 -14.21 -18.51 2.24
C PHE A 603 -13.61 -19.91 2.21
N SER A 604 -14.47 -20.92 2.07
CA SER A 604 -14.02 -22.29 1.87
C SER A 604 -13.69 -22.51 0.38
N ILE A 605 -12.45 -22.23 -0.04
CA ILE A 605 -12.00 -22.80 -1.34
C ILE A 605 -12.04 -24.31 -1.17
N GLN A 606 -12.88 -24.98 -1.95
CA GLN A 606 -12.81 -26.43 -2.00
C GLN A 606 -11.39 -26.86 -2.40
N PRO A 607 -10.71 -27.70 -1.60
CA PRO A 607 -9.37 -28.27 -1.87
C PRO A 607 -9.15 -28.77 -3.30
N ASN A 608 -10.23 -29.20 -3.95
CA ASN A 608 -10.26 -29.72 -5.31
C ASN A 608 -10.11 -28.64 -6.40
N ASN A 609 -10.44 -27.38 -6.12
CA ASN A 609 -10.28 -26.27 -7.08
C ASN A 609 -8.84 -25.74 -7.06
N LEU A 610 -8.20 -25.69 -5.89
CA LEU A 610 -6.79 -25.24 -5.74
C LEU A 610 -5.83 -26.01 -6.65
N LYS A 611 -6.03 -27.33 -6.83
CA LYS A 611 -5.13 -28.12 -7.70
C LYS A 611 -5.10 -27.62 -9.15
N ARG A 612 -6.14 -26.93 -9.63
CA ARG A 612 -6.24 -26.47 -11.03
C ARG A 612 -5.59 -25.11 -11.25
N MET A 613 -5.46 -24.30 -10.21
CA MET A 613 -5.00 -22.91 -10.28
C MET A 613 -3.47 -22.78 -10.23
N ILE A 614 -2.77 -23.51 -11.09
CA ILE A 614 -1.30 -23.65 -11.04
C ILE A 614 -0.54 -22.34 -11.32
N HIS A 615 -1.24 -21.34 -11.86
CA HIS A 615 -0.69 -20.01 -12.17
C HIS A 615 -0.75 -19.04 -10.99
N LEU A 616 -1.38 -19.42 -9.87
CA LEU A 616 -1.44 -18.59 -8.66
C LEU A 616 -0.04 -18.23 -8.15
N ARG A 617 0.14 -16.93 -7.90
CA ARG A 617 1.33 -16.31 -7.30
C ARG A 617 1.00 -15.64 -5.98
N TYR A 618 -0.21 -15.11 -5.81
CA TYR A 618 -0.68 -14.53 -4.55
C TYR A 618 -2.02 -15.16 -4.15
N LEU A 619 -2.07 -15.70 -2.94
CA LEU A 619 -3.26 -16.32 -2.38
C LEU A 619 -3.47 -15.85 -0.94
N ASN A 620 -4.57 -15.12 -0.70
CA ASN A 620 -5.06 -14.83 0.64
C ASN A 620 -6.33 -15.64 0.92
N ILE A 621 -6.23 -16.61 1.82
CA ILE A 621 -7.34 -17.42 2.33
C ILE A 621 -7.66 -16.92 3.73
N VAL A 622 -8.86 -16.40 3.89
CA VAL A 622 -9.32 -15.88 5.17
C VAL A 622 -9.38 -16.97 6.23
N GLU A 623 -10.04 -18.09 5.92
CA GLU A 623 -10.23 -19.25 6.80
C GLU A 623 -10.47 -20.50 5.96
N CYS A 624 -9.79 -21.60 6.27
CA CYS A 624 -10.08 -22.91 5.69
C CYS A 624 -10.05 -24.01 6.75
N ALA A 625 -10.94 -25.00 6.61
CA ALA A 625 -10.96 -26.16 7.50
C ALA A 625 -9.69 -27.01 7.37
N HIS A 626 -9.19 -27.25 6.15
CA HIS A 626 -7.99 -28.06 5.91
C HIS A 626 -7.19 -27.50 4.76
N LEU A 627 -5.86 -27.47 4.92
CA LEU A 627 -4.94 -27.19 3.81
C LEU A 627 -4.46 -28.51 3.19
N PRO A 628 -4.96 -28.89 2.00
CA PRO A 628 -4.72 -30.20 1.41
C PRO A 628 -3.30 -30.37 0.88
N ALA A 629 -2.91 -31.62 0.64
CA ALA A 629 -1.65 -31.97 -0.04
C ALA A 629 -1.52 -31.36 -1.44
N SER A 630 -2.66 -31.06 -2.09
CA SER A 630 -2.71 -30.38 -3.38
C SER A 630 -2.15 -28.95 -3.36
N ILE A 631 -1.86 -28.36 -2.19
CA ILE A 631 -1.20 -27.05 -2.13
C ILE A 631 0.15 -27.05 -2.87
N SER A 632 0.88 -28.18 -2.85
CA SER A 632 2.13 -28.37 -3.60
C SER A 632 1.97 -28.25 -5.12
N CYS A 633 0.74 -28.34 -5.63
CA CYS A 633 0.44 -28.13 -7.04
C CYS A 633 0.54 -26.66 -7.46
N LEU A 634 0.50 -25.72 -6.49
CA LEU A 634 0.63 -24.28 -6.71
C LEU A 634 2.11 -23.90 -6.78
N TRP A 635 2.83 -24.47 -7.75
CA TRP A 635 4.28 -24.30 -7.84
C TRP A 635 4.70 -22.85 -8.07
N ASN A 636 3.88 -22.01 -8.73
CA ASN A 636 4.17 -20.59 -8.92
C ASN A 636 3.89 -19.71 -7.70
N LEU A 637 3.40 -20.26 -6.58
CA LEU A 637 2.95 -19.47 -5.45
C LEU A 637 4.11 -18.73 -4.79
N GLN A 638 4.00 -17.40 -4.69
CA GLN A 638 4.98 -16.50 -4.11
C GLN A 638 4.53 -15.97 -2.74
N THR A 639 3.22 -15.74 -2.56
CA THR A 639 2.64 -15.31 -1.28
C THR A 639 1.46 -16.20 -0.90
N LEU A 640 1.52 -16.75 0.31
CA LEU A 640 0.43 -17.50 0.93
C LEU A 640 0.11 -16.90 2.29
N CYS A 641 -1.10 -16.35 2.41
CA CYS A 641 -1.70 -15.96 3.68
C CYS A 641 -2.88 -16.89 3.93
N VAL A 642 -2.87 -17.64 5.03
CA VAL A 642 -3.96 -18.57 5.34
C VAL A 642 -4.19 -18.69 6.84
N TRP A 643 -5.47 -18.63 7.24
CA TRP A 643 -5.92 -19.17 8.52
C TRP A 643 -6.48 -20.56 8.29
N CYS A 644 -5.89 -21.55 8.95
CA CYS A 644 -6.32 -22.94 8.89
C CYS A 644 -6.79 -23.39 10.28
N THR A 645 -8.07 -23.77 10.38
CA THR A 645 -8.68 -24.25 11.63
C THR A 645 -8.48 -25.75 11.86
N GLY A 646 -8.12 -26.51 10.83
CA GLY A 646 -7.79 -27.94 10.95
C GLY A 646 -6.43 -28.29 10.33
N LYS A 647 -6.28 -29.54 9.87
CA LYS A 647 -4.99 -30.10 9.43
C LYS A 647 -4.38 -29.38 8.23
N ILE A 648 -3.06 -29.14 8.32
CA ILE A 648 -2.22 -28.64 7.24
C ILE A 648 -1.34 -29.78 6.72
N SER A 649 -1.27 -29.95 5.40
CA SER A 649 -0.37 -30.95 4.80
C SER A 649 1.10 -30.53 4.86
N SER A 650 2.00 -31.49 5.14
CA SER A 650 3.46 -31.31 5.08
C SER A 650 3.98 -30.98 3.68
N GLU A 651 3.14 -31.13 2.65
CA GLU A 651 3.43 -30.75 1.26
C GLU A 651 3.61 -29.23 1.08
N ILE A 652 3.18 -28.41 2.03
CA ILE A 652 3.42 -26.96 2.03
C ILE A 652 4.92 -26.62 1.96
N TRP A 653 5.77 -27.47 2.54
CA TRP A 653 7.23 -27.30 2.56
C TRP A 653 7.90 -27.62 1.21
N LYS A 654 7.13 -27.93 0.16
CA LYS A 654 7.63 -28.17 -1.21
C LYS A 654 7.48 -26.95 -2.13
N LEU A 655 6.89 -25.85 -1.64
CA LEU A 655 6.64 -24.64 -2.42
C LEU A 655 7.93 -23.84 -2.64
N LYS A 656 8.66 -24.17 -3.72
CA LYS A 656 10.00 -23.62 -4.02
C LYS A 656 10.02 -22.10 -4.24
N TRP A 657 8.97 -21.56 -4.85
CA TRP A 657 8.90 -20.14 -5.23
C TRP A 657 8.29 -19.23 -4.16
N LEU A 658 7.90 -19.81 -3.03
CA LEU A 658 7.26 -19.07 -1.95
C LEU A 658 8.24 -18.07 -1.32
N ARG A 659 7.87 -16.79 -1.35
CA ARG A 659 8.60 -15.67 -0.75
C ARG A 659 8.00 -15.25 0.58
N HIS A 660 6.68 -15.36 0.72
CA HIS A 660 5.96 -14.91 1.90
C HIS A 660 4.97 -15.96 2.38
N LEU A 661 5.11 -16.35 3.64
CA LEU A 661 4.22 -17.29 4.30
C LEU A 661 3.67 -16.64 5.56
N HIS A 662 2.35 -16.46 5.63
CA HIS A 662 1.62 -16.10 6.84
C HIS A 662 0.61 -17.20 7.15
N LEU A 663 0.88 -17.95 8.21
CA LEU A 663 0.00 -19.00 8.71
C LEU A 663 -0.64 -18.56 10.03
N ILE A 664 -1.94 -18.77 10.15
CA ILE A 664 -2.68 -18.79 11.42
C ILE A 664 -3.21 -20.20 11.58
N VAL A 665 -2.79 -20.90 12.63
CA VAL A 665 -3.04 -22.34 12.79
C VAL A 665 -3.68 -22.57 14.15
N SER A 666 -4.92 -23.07 14.16
CA SER A 666 -5.62 -23.44 15.40
C SER A 666 -5.32 -24.87 15.85
N THR A 667 -4.55 -25.62 15.05
CA THR A 667 -4.17 -27.03 15.33
C THR A 667 -2.67 -27.24 15.15
N GLU A 668 -2.27 -28.44 14.75
CA GLU A 668 -0.88 -28.89 14.69
C GLU A 668 -0.18 -28.43 13.40
N LEU A 669 1.03 -27.85 13.53
CA LEU A 669 1.89 -27.57 12.38
C LEU A 669 2.51 -28.88 11.84
N PRO A 670 2.51 -29.15 10.53
CA PRO A 670 3.02 -30.41 10.01
C PRO A 670 4.54 -30.47 10.05
N LYS A 671 5.09 -31.56 10.59
CA LYS A 671 6.52 -31.88 10.50
C LYS A 671 6.93 -32.11 9.04
N ALA A 672 8.11 -31.64 8.67
CA ALA A 672 8.69 -31.96 7.37
C ALA A 672 9.17 -33.41 7.32
N THR A 673 8.80 -34.12 6.24
CA THR A 673 9.23 -35.50 5.98
C THR A 673 10.62 -35.50 5.32
N GLY A 674 11.66 -35.60 6.15
CA GLY A 674 13.06 -35.43 5.72
C GLY A 674 13.44 -33.96 5.55
N GLU A 675 14.67 -33.70 5.14
CA GLU A 675 15.18 -32.34 4.94
C GLU A 675 14.44 -31.64 3.79
N ARG A 676 14.05 -30.39 4.04
CA ARG A 676 13.37 -29.51 3.08
C ARG A 676 14.06 -28.17 3.05
N VAL A 677 14.13 -27.56 1.87
CA VAL A 677 14.73 -26.24 1.68
C VAL A 677 13.71 -25.32 1.03
N MET A 678 13.39 -24.23 1.72
CA MET A 678 12.51 -23.16 1.23
C MET A 678 13.37 -22.02 0.69
N GLU A 679 13.95 -22.22 -0.50
CA GLU A 679 15.05 -21.41 -1.05
C GLU A 679 14.74 -19.91 -1.18
N ASN A 680 13.48 -19.55 -1.46
CA ASN A 680 13.08 -18.19 -1.77
C ASN A 680 12.35 -17.47 -0.64
N LEU A 681 12.10 -18.15 0.49
CA LEU A 681 11.27 -17.60 1.57
C LEU A 681 11.97 -16.42 2.25
N GLN A 682 11.37 -15.24 2.14
CA GLN A 682 11.85 -13.96 2.68
C GLN A 682 11.21 -13.62 4.02
N THR A 683 9.92 -13.92 4.16
CA THR A 683 9.17 -13.63 5.39
C THR A 683 8.32 -14.82 5.82
N PHE A 684 8.42 -15.20 7.09
CA PHE A 684 7.60 -16.23 7.70
C PHE A 684 6.92 -15.68 8.96
N LYS A 685 5.59 -15.67 8.96
CA LYS A 685 4.75 -15.28 10.07
C LYS A 685 3.87 -16.46 10.47
N LEU A 686 3.93 -16.87 11.73
CA LEU A 686 3.19 -18.01 12.25
C LEU A 686 2.42 -17.58 13.50
N HIS A 687 1.11 -17.79 13.50
CA HIS A 687 0.27 -17.76 14.69
C HIS A 687 -0.15 -19.19 15.00
N HIS A 688 0.05 -19.61 16.25
CA HIS A 688 -0.34 -20.95 16.69
C HIS A 688 -0.64 -20.99 18.19
N GLU A 689 -1.25 -22.09 18.60
CA GLU A 689 -1.52 -22.43 20.00
C GLU A 689 -0.60 -23.54 20.53
N GLU A 690 0.26 -24.11 19.68
CA GLU A 690 1.09 -25.26 20.04
C GLU A 690 2.37 -24.91 20.82
N GLU A 691 2.70 -25.66 21.87
CA GLU A 691 4.04 -25.60 22.49
C GLU A 691 5.12 -26.19 21.57
N ARG A 692 6.36 -25.70 21.68
CA ARG A 692 7.54 -26.23 20.97
C ARG A 692 7.42 -26.32 19.45
N VAL A 693 6.66 -25.41 18.82
CA VAL A 693 6.42 -25.40 17.37
C VAL A 693 7.72 -25.35 16.56
N ILE A 694 8.77 -24.73 17.12
CA ILE A 694 10.05 -24.52 16.46
C ILE A 694 10.73 -25.87 16.16
N LEU A 695 10.58 -26.87 17.05
CA LEU A 695 11.11 -28.22 16.82
C LEU A 695 10.51 -28.90 15.59
N LYS A 696 9.30 -28.51 15.16
CA LYS A 696 8.68 -29.07 13.94
C LYS A 696 9.28 -28.53 12.65
N LEU A 697 9.97 -27.40 12.76
CA LEU A 697 10.63 -26.71 11.68
C LEU A 697 12.12 -27.06 11.58
N GLN A 698 12.67 -27.86 12.51
CA GLN A 698 14.09 -28.21 12.54
C GLN A 698 14.60 -28.92 11.27
N ASN A 699 13.70 -29.57 10.52
CA ASN A 699 14.02 -30.24 9.26
C ASN A 699 13.78 -29.33 8.03
N VAL A 700 13.47 -28.05 8.23
CA VAL A 700 13.22 -27.08 7.17
C VAL A 700 14.28 -25.98 7.21
N MET A 701 15.01 -25.83 6.11
CA MET A 701 16.02 -24.79 5.93
C MET A 701 15.41 -23.55 5.30
N PHE A 702 15.76 -22.38 5.87
CA PHE A 702 15.29 -21.08 5.40
C PHE A 702 16.46 -20.15 5.03
N PRO A 703 17.22 -20.48 3.97
CA PRO A 703 18.50 -19.83 3.69
C PRO A 703 18.41 -18.33 3.42
N ARG A 704 17.27 -17.83 2.91
CA ARG A 704 17.06 -16.41 2.56
C ARG A 704 16.06 -15.68 3.45
N LEU A 705 15.68 -16.28 4.59
CA LEU A 705 14.67 -15.68 5.48
C LEU A 705 15.20 -14.42 6.14
N ARG A 706 14.65 -13.26 5.75
CA ARG A 706 14.99 -11.96 6.33
C ARG A 706 14.15 -11.61 7.54
N LYS A 707 12.90 -12.12 7.63
CA LYS A 707 12.00 -11.81 8.74
C LYS A 707 11.22 -13.02 9.24
N LEU A 708 11.33 -13.28 10.54
CA LEU A 708 10.58 -14.29 11.27
C LEU A 708 9.64 -13.62 12.26
N THR A 709 8.40 -14.09 12.35
CA THR A 709 7.45 -13.62 13.35
C THR A 709 6.65 -14.78 13.92
N LEU A 710 6.69 -14.95 15.24
CA LEU A 710 6.04 -16.02 15.97
C LEU A 710 5.02 -15.45 16.98
N TYR A 711 3.76 -15.82 16.81
CA TYR A 711 2.66 -15.42 17.67
C TYR A 711 2.10 -16.62 18.42
N GLY A 712 2.13 -16.56 19.76
CA GLY A 712 1.40 -17.47 20.63
C GLY A 712 0.07 -16.84 21.06
N GLU A 713 -1.05 -17.58 20.93
CA GLU A 713 -2.38 -17.12 21.36
C GLU A 713 -2.71 -17.38 22.84
N LYS A 714 -3.74 -16.67 23.30
CA LYS A 714 -3.94 -16.17 24.68
C LYS A 714 -4.73 -17.10 25.61
N TYR A 715 -5.24 -18.24 25.13
CA TYR A 715 -6.29 -18.96 25.86
C TYR A 715 -5.79 -19.87 26.99
N SER A 716 -4.48 -20.05 27.14
CA SER A 716 -3.90 -20.69 28.33
C SER A 716 -2.52 -20.13 28.65
N ASP A 717 -2.16 -20.07 29.93
CA ASP A 717 -0.83 -19.67 30.44
C ASP A 717 0.32 -20.61 30.00
N LYS A 718 0.13 -21.40 28.93
CA LYS A 718 0.97 -22.53 28.54
C LYS A 718 1.86 -22.28 27.32
N VAL A 719 1.49 -21.37 26.42
CA VAL A 719 2.24 -21.18 25.16
C VAL A 719 3.34 -20.13 25.34
N CYS A 720 4.52 -20.59 25.75
CA CYS A 720 5.75 -19.80 25.80
C CYS A 720 6.80 -20.38 24.84
N TYR A 721 7.62 -19.53 24.23
CA TYR A 721 8.78 -19.95 23.43
C TYR A 721 10.04 -19.95 24.30
N PRO A 722 10.67 -21.13 24.54
CA PRO A 722 12.05 -21.17 24.98
C PRO A 722 12.91 -20.66 23.83
N LEU A 723 13.64 -19.57 24.05
CA LEU A 723 14.45 -18.96 22.98
C LEU A 723 15.56 -19.91 22.51
N GLU A 724 16.01 -20.84 23.37
CA GLU A 724 16.96 -21.89 23.04
C GLU A 724 16.49 -22.74 21.84
N GLU A 725 15.17 -22.88 21.62
CA GLU A 725 14.64 -23.59 20.45
C GLU A 725 14.94 -22.85 19.14
N LEU A 726 15.13 -21.53 19.14
CA LEU A 726 15.52 -20.81 17.93
C LEU A 726 16.87 -21.28 17.40
N SER A 727 17.77 -21.73 18.29
CA SER A 727 19.06 -22.30 17.91
C SER A 727 18.93 -23.64 17.17
N SER A 728 17.79 -24.32 17.29
CA SER A 728 17.52 -25.58 16.56
C SER A 728 17.04 -25.36 15.13
N LEU A 729 16.73 -24.12 14.72
CA LEU A 729 16.37 -23.83 13.33
C LEU A 729 17.63 -23.82 12.45
N PRO A 730 17.70 -24.64 11.39
CA PRO A 730 18.86 -24.68 10.51
C PRO A 730 19.22 -23.29 9.97
N SER A 731 20.43 -22.84 10.31
CA SER A 731 21.14 -21.63 9.82
C SER A 731 20.24 -20.51 9.25
N LEU A 732 19.58 -19.76 10.14
CA LEU A 732 18.89 -18.49 9.87
C LEU A 732 19.88 -17.33 9.60
N THR A 733 20.80 -17.56 8.66
CA THR A 733 21.97 -16.70 8.43
C THR A 733 21.62 -15.33 7.88
N ASN A 734 20.51 -15.19 7.16
CA ASN A 734 20.06 -13.92 6.58
C ASN A 734 18.98 -13.21 7.41
N LEU A 735 18.69 -13.68 8.63
CA LEU A 735 17.63 -13.12 9.46
C LEU A 735 18.01 -11.74 9.99
N GLN A 736 17.24 -10.73 9.59
CA GLN A 736 17.41 -9.34 9.99
C GLN A 736 16.35 -8.89 11.00
N GLY A 737 15.14 -9.44 10.91
CA GLY A 737 14.01 -9.07 11.77
C GLY A 737 13.41 -10.27 12.50
N LEU A 738 13.31 -10.18 13.82
CA LEU A 738 12.67 -11.17 14.67
C LEU A 738 11.55 -10.52 15.50
N ASN A 739 10.35 -11.12 15.49
CA ASN A 739 9.27 -10.71 16.37
C ASN A 739 8.63 -11.94 17.06
N ILE A 740 8.54 -11.91 18.39
CA ILE A 740 8.04 -13.02 19.20
C ILE A 740 7.09 -12.49 20.27
N THR A 741 5.87 -13.04 20.37
CA THR A 741 4.85 -12.49 21.28
C THR A 741 4.69 -13.18 22.63
N SER A 742 5.46 -14.22 22.91
CA SER A 742 5.38 -14.96 24.16
C SER A 742 6.74 -15.54 24.57
N VAL A 743 7.62 -14.68 25.08
CA VAL A 743 8.97 -15.10 25.49
C VAL A 743 8.99 -15.46 26.96
N HIS A 744 9.56 -16.62 27.28
CA HIS A 744 9.95 -17.02 28.63
C HIS A 744 11.43 -17.40 28.60
N ALA A 745 12.30 -16.71 29.33
CA ALA A 745 13.73 -16.98 29.26
C ALA A 745 14.49 -16.57 30.54
N GLN A 746 15.25 -17.51 31.10
CA GLN A 746 16.43 -17.24 31.93
C GLN A 746 17.65 -17.43 31.02
N LEU A 747 17.96 -16.44 30.18
CA LEU A 747 19.00 -16.57 29.16
C LEU A 747 20.35 -16.09 29.67
N THR A 748 21.34 -16.98 29.62
CA THR A 748 22.76 -16.65 29.88
C THR A 748 23.63 -16.74 28.61
N ASN A 749 23.09 -17.23 27.48
CA ASN A 749 23.86 -17.49 26.26
C ASN A 749 23.48 -16.55 25.10
N PRO A 750 24.39 -15.68 24.64
CA PRO A 750 24.13 -14.77 23.51
C PRO A 750 24.04 -15.45 22.14
N ASN A 751 24.54 -16.69 22.00
CA ASN A 751 24.56 -17.42 20.72
C ASN A 751 23.18 -17.94 20.28
N VAL A 752 22.15 -17.71 21.08
CA VAL A 752 20.76 -18.12 20.77
C VAL A 752 20.17 -17.31 19.61
N PHE A 753 20.68 -16.08 19.39
CA PHE A 753 20.20 -15.19 18.34
C PHE A 753 21.16 -15.17 17.14
N PRO A 754 20.64 -15.15 15.90
CA PRO A 754 21.46 -14.90 14.71
C PRO A 754 22.14 -13.52 14.78
N SER A 755 23.43 -13.45 14.42
CA SER A 755 24.26 -12.25 14.51
C SER A 755 23.88 -11.11 13.53
N ASN A 756 23.13 -11.44 12.48
CA ASN A 756 22.70 -10.48 11.45
C ASN A 756 21.40 -9.73 11.79
N LEU A 757 20.84 -9.96 12.99
CA LEU A 757 19.64 -9.27 13.45
C LEU A 757 19.88 -7.76 13.59
N THR A 758 19.05 -6.99 12.88
CA THR A 758 18.98 -5.53 12.98
C THR A 758 17.78 -5.07 13.78
N LYS A 759 16.76 -5.92 13.91
CA LYS A 759 15.52 -5.59 14.60
C LYS A 759 14.96 -6.75 15.40
N ILE A 760 14.65 -6.48 16.66
CA ILE A 760 14.01 -7.42 17.57
C ILE A 760 12.78 -6.77 18.20
N GLU A 761 11.66 -7.49 18.18
CA GLU A 761 10.42 -7.10 18.86
C GLU A 761 9.91 -8.25 19.72
N LEU A 762 9.89 -8.07 21.04
CA LEU A 762 9.50 -9.11 21.99
C LEU A 762 8.32 -8.64 22.82
N ILE A 763 7.35 -9.52 23.01
CA ILE A 763 6.31 -9.35 24.03
C ILE A 763 6.63 -10.30 25.19
N ILE A 764 6.97 -9.70 26.32
CA ILE A 764 7.43 -10.33 27.54
C ILE A 764 6.21 -10.68 28.41
N GLN A 765 6.17 -11.93 28.90
CA GLN A 765 5.12 -12.43 29.78
C GLN A 765 5.61 -12.76 31.20
N SER A 766 6.91 -13.08 31.36
CA SER A 766 7.54 -13.34 32.65
C SER A 766 8.79 -12.47 32.84
N PRO A 767 9.28 -12.30 34.09
CA PRO A 767 10.51 -11.57 34.35
C PRO A 767 11.70 -12.13 33.58
N LEU A 768 12.51 -11.22 33.01
CA LEU A 768 13.75 -11.54 32.30
C LEU A 768 14.92 -10.94 33.08
N GLU A 769 15.70 -11.78 33.76
CA GLU A 769 16.95 -11.39 34.41
C GLU A 769 18.14 -11.66 33.46
N GLY A 770 19.12 -10.74 33.39
CA GLY A 770 20.36 -10.89 32.60
C GLY A 770 20.21 -10.86 31.06
N PHE A 771 18.97 -10.86 30.57
CA PHE A 771 18.63 -10.96 29.15
C PHE A 771 19.10 -9.75 28.31
N MET A 772 19.11 -8.55 28.89
CA MET A 772 19.46 -7.32 28.17
C MET A 772 20.91 -7.33 27.68
N ASN A 773 21.83 -7.89 28.45
CA ASN A 773 23.25 -7.99 28.06
C ASN A 773 23.49 -8.96 26.91
N THR A 774 22.65 -10.00 26.79
CA THR A 774 22.63 -10.92 25.64
C THR A 774 22.22 -10.18 24.37
N LEU A 775 21.12 -9.42 24.40
CA LEU A 775 20.70 -8.61 23.26
C LEU A 775 21.70 -7.51 22.93
N GLY A 776 22.30 -6.90 23.97
CA GLY A 776 23.29 -5.84 23.83
C GLY A 776 24.60 -6.28 23.19
N ALA A 777 24.89 -7.58 23.19
CA ALA A 777 26.05 -8.16 22.50
C ALA A 777 25.84 -8.31 20.97
N LEU A 778 24.62 -8.14 20.46
CA LEU A 778 24.34 -8.28 19.03
C LEU A 778 24.96 -7.11 18.24
N PRO A 779 25.85 -7.40 17.28
CA PRO A 779 26.70 -6.37 16.66
C PRO A 779 25.91 -5.42 15.76
N ASN A 780 24.79 -5.89 15.17
CA ASN A 780 24.04 -5.17 14.15
C ASN A 780 22.67 -4.66 14.63
N LEU A 781 22.34 -4.83 15.92
CA LEU A 781 21.00 -4.52 16.43
C LEU A 781 20.77 -3.00 16.44
N GLN A 782 19.82 -2.53 15.63
CA GLN A 782 19.46 -1.12 15.46
C GLN A 782 18.11 -0.75 16.09
N THR A 783 17.18 -1.70 16.17
CA THR A 783 15.85 -1.47 16.77
C THR A 783 15.54 -2.58 17.78
N LEU A 784 15.27 -2.18 19.02
CA LEU A 784 14.74 -3.07 20.05
C LEU A 784 13.38 -2.57 20.50
N LYS A 785 12.39 -3.47 20.51
CA LYS A 785 11.05 -3.19 21.02
C LYS A 785 10.66 -4.23 22.06
N LEU A 786 10.41 -3.79 23.27
CA LEU A 786 9.94 -4.61 24.36
C LEU A 786 8.50 -4.20 24.70
N SER A 787 7.61 -5.17 24.83
CA SER A 787 6.22 -4.94 25.18
C SER A 787 5.78 -5.92 26.26
N GLY A 788 4.84 -5.54 27.12
CA GLY A 788 4.28 -6.44 28.13
C GLY A 788 2.78 -6.62 27.99
N ARG A 789 2.26 -7.66 28.64
CA ARG A 789 0.81 -7.92 28.79
C ARG A 789 0.34 -7.69 30.22
N GLY A 790 0.62 -6.50 30.78
CA GLY A 790 -0.04 -5.98 31.99
C GLY A 790 0.63 -6.31 33.34
N TRP A 791 1.46 -7.35 33.42
CA TRP A 791 2.12 -7.78 34.67
C TRP A 791 3.62 -8.11 34.50
N GLY A 792 4.17 -7.92 33.30
CA GLY A 792 5.57 -8.21 33.03
C GLY A 792 6.48 -7.17 33.70
N ARG A 793 7.38 -7.64 34.58
CA ARG A 793 8.50 -6.85 35.11
C ARG A 793 9.75 -7.15 34.30
N CYS A 794 10.55 -6.14 33.98
CA CYS A 794 11.82 -6.33 33.29
C CYS A 794 12.89 -5.50 33.99
N GLU A 795 13.93 -6.17 34.48
CA GLU A 795 15.12 -5.49 35.00
C GLU A 795 16.05 -5.18 33.82
N ILE A 796 16.40 -3.90 33.67
CA ILE A 796 17.29 -3.42 32.63
C ILE A 796 18.62 -3.05 33.28
N TYR A 797 19.52 -4.02 33.29
CA TYR A 797 20.94 -3.83 33.55
C TYR A 797 21.70 -3.96 32.23
N ILE A 798 22.61 -3.01 31.95
CA ILE A 798 23.34 -2.94 30.68
C ILE A 798 24.81 -2.70 30.97
N ASP A 799 25.66 -3.66 30.60
CA ASP A 799 27.11 -3.55 30.79
C ASP A 799 27.72 -2.44 29.91
N THR A 800 28.92 -2.01 30.29
CA THR A 800 29.77 -1.08 29.52
C THR A 800 29.89 -1.52 28.05
N GLY A 801 29.67 -0.57 27.13
CA GLY A 801 29.85 -0.78 25.68
C GLY A 801 28.84 -1.73 25.01
N LYS A 802 27.67 -1.97 25.60
CA LYS A 802 26.59 -2.74 24.97
C LYS A 802 25.69 -1.90 24.06
N PHE A 803 24.98 -2.54 23.13
CA PHE A 803 24.03 -1.92 22.20
C PHE A 803 24.67 -0.84 21.30
N LEU A 804 25.87 -1.10 20.77
CA LEU A 804 26.68 -0.15 20.00
C LEU A 804 26.03 0.40 18.71
N GLN A 805 25.04 -0.30 18.14
CA GLN A 805 24.33 0.11 16.93
C GLN A 805 22.87 0.51 17.18
N LEU A 806 22.39 0.47 18.43
CA LEU A 806 20.98 0.68 18.74
C LEU A 806 20.59 2.15 18.48
N GLN A 807 19.59 2.36 17.63
CA GLN A 807 19.07 3.67 17.25
C GLN A 807 17.66 3.92 17.79
N VAL A 808 16.87 2.85 17.94
CA VAL A 808 15.47 2.93 18.40
C VAL A 808 15.29 1.95 19.55
N PHE A 809 14.92 2.49 20.72
CA PHE A 809 14.51 1.68 21.86
C PHE A 809 13.06 2.02 22.23
N LEU A 810 12.18 1.02 22.17
CA LEU A 810 10.79 1.16 22.56
C LEU A 810 10.49 0.17 23.68
N VAL A 811 9.91 0.67 24.77
CA VAL A 811 9.39 -0.17 25.84
C VAL A 811 7.94 0.22 26.12
N ARG A 812 7.07 -0.79 26.26
CA ARG A 812 5.66 -0.53 26.53
C ARG A 812 4.93 -1.54 27.39
N ASN A 813 3.95 -1.09 28.18
CA ASN A 813 3.09 -1.93 29.00
C ASN A 813 3.89 -2.92 29.88
N LEU A 814 5.06 -2.48 30.34
CA LEU A 814 5.99 -3.22 31.21
C LEU A 814 6.31 -2.36 32.42
N THR A 815 6.45 -3.00 33.57
CA THR A 815 7.10 -2.39 34.72
C THR A 815 8.60 -2.56 34.52
N ILE A 816 9.31 -1.44 34.33
CA ILE A 816 10.75 -1.46 34.12
C ILE A 816 11.42 -1.10 35.43
N ASP A 817 12.39 -1.92 35.84
CA ASP A 817 13.34 -1.56 36.88
C ASP A 817 14.67 -1.25 36.19
N TRP A 818 15.12 0.00 36.27
CA TRP A 818 16.37 0.41 35.64
C TRP A 818 17.51 0.21 36.64
N GLY A 819 18.39 -0.75 36.34
CA GLY A 819 19.64 -0.93 37.06
C GLY A 819 20.71 0.07 36.60
N GLU A 820 21.95 -0.21 36.98
CA GLU A 820 23.11 0.56 36.54
C GLU A 820 23.32 0.43 35.02
N LEU A 821 23.49 1.57 34.35
CA LEU A 821 23.93 1.64 32.96
C LEU A 821 25.45 1.81 32.94
N GLY A 822 26.14 0.86 32.32
CA GLY A 822 27.59 0.95 32.09
C GLY A 822 27.97 2.10 31.16
N GLU A 823 29.23 2.54 31.26
CA GLU A 823 29.77 3.59 30.40
C GLU A 823 29.62 3.24 28.91
N ASP A 824 29.35 4.26 28.08
CA ASP A 824 29.12 4.13 26.64
C ASP A 824 28.01 3.14 26.21
N ALA A 825 27.03 2.86 27.09
CA ALA A 825 25.85 2.10 26.72
C ALA A 825 24.97 2.87 25.71
N MET A 826 24.49 2.17 24.67
CA MET A 826 23.57 2.72 23.65
C MET A 826 24.03 4.05 22.99
N PRO A 827 25.28 4.15 22.51
CA PRO A 827 25.89 5.43 22.12
C PRO A 827 25.30 6.05 20.84
N LYS A 828 24.51 5.28 20.08
CA LYS A 828 23.86 5.72 18.83
C LYS A 828 22.34 5.91 18.98
N LEU A 829 21.81 5.88 20.19
CA LEU A 829 20.37 5.98 20.42
C LEU A 829 19.83 7.32 19.93
N ARG A 830 18.78 7.27 19.09
CA ARG A 830 18.14 8.45 18.50
C ARG A 830 16.68 8.61 18.94
N HIS A 831 15.98 7.49 19.12
CA HIS A 831 14.56 7.49 19.49
C HIS A 831 14.35 6.59 20.69
N LEU A 832 13.88 7.20 21.78
CA LEU A 832 13.47 6.51 22.98
C LEU A 832 11.95 6.64 23.12
N ILE A 833 11.27 5.51 23.26
CA ILE A 833 9.81 5.47 23.34
C ILE A 833 9.43 4.66 24.58
N ILE A 834 8.72 5.29 25.50
CA ILE A 834 8.28 4.66 26.75
C ILE A 834 6.77 4.80 26.81
N GLY A 835 6.07 3.72 27.15
CA GLY A 835 4.65 3.87 27.44
C GLY A 835 4.00 2.83 28.32
N GLY A 836 2.94 3.25 29.00
CA GLY A 836 2.22 2.42 29.96
C GLY A 836 2.23 3.02 31.38
N PRO A 837 1.23 2.66 32.20
CA PRO A 837 0.95 3.32 33.47
C PRO A 837 1.93 2.96 34.60
N TRP A 838 2.94 2.12 34.35
CA TRP A 838 3.84 1.58 35.40
C TRP A 838 5.30 1.98 35.21
N ALA A 839 5.58 3.04 34.44
CA ALA A 839 6.93 3.59 34.33
C ALA A 839 7.23 4.47 35.54
N THR A 840 8.02 3.98 36.49
CA THR A 840 8.26 4.67 37.78
C THR A 840 9.60 5.41 37.84
N GLU A 841 10.64 4.89 37.19
CA GLU A 841 12.00 5.45 37.22
C GLU A 841 12.67 5.39 35.83
N PHE A 842 13.64 6.27 35.58
CA PHE A 842 14.33 6.41 34.30
C PHE A 842 15.75 6.97 34.49
N PRO A 843 16.79 6.40 33.83
CA PRO A 843 18.16 6.87 33.98
C PRO A 843 18.39 8.17 33.20
N GLU A 844 18.61 9.28 33.92
CA GLU A 844 18.86 10.61 33.34
C GLU A 844 20.02 10.65 32.33
N GLN A 845 20.98 9.72 32.48
CA GLN A 845 22.11 9.52 31.57
C GLN A 845 21.68 9.30 30.11
N LEU A 846 20.51 8.73 29.85
CA LEU A 846 20.00 8.56 28.48
C LEU A 846 19.48 9.87 27.89
N LEU A 847 18.96 10.79 28.72
CA LEU A 847 18.44 12.09 28.25
C LEU A 847 19.56 13.07 27.88
N SER A 848 20.76 12.87 28.45
CA SER A 848 21.95 13.66 28.14
C SER A 848 22.72 13.19 26.90
N LEU A 849 22.28 12.09 26.24
CA LEU A 849 22.91 11.60 25.01
C LEU A 849 22.85 12.64 23.88
N THR A 850 24.00 12.96 23.32
CA THR A 850 24.12 13.94 22.21
C THR A 850 23.44 13.46 20.92
N THR A 851 23.28 12.15 20.75
CA THR A 851 22.65 11.53 19.57
C THR A 851 21.14 11.46 19.66
N LEU A 852 20.56 11.63 20.85
CA LEU A 852 19.13 11.49 21.09
C LEU A 852 18.37 12.64 20.40
N ARG A 853 17.35 12.28 19.62
CA ARG A 853 16.54 13.23 18.82
C ARG A 853 15.09 13.27 19.26
N VAL A 854 14.54 12.15 19.72
CA VAL A 854 13.14 12.09 20.15
C VAL A 854 13.02 11.25 21.42
N VAL A 855 12.32 11.81 22.41
CA VAL A 855 11.75 11.08 23.54
C VAL A 855 10.24 11.11 23.38
N HIS A 856 9.62 9.94 23.25
CA HIS A 856 8.17 9.81 23.14
C HIS A 856 7.63 9.07 24.36
N LEU A 857 6.97 9.80 25.23
CA LEU A 857 6.24 9.27 26.37
C LEU A 857 4.79 9.06 25.96
N TYR A 858 4.26 7.86 26.18
CA TYR A 858 2.87 7.61 25.85
C TYR A 858 2.12 6.83 26.91
N ASN A 859 0.96 7.34 27.35
CA ASN A 859 0.17 6.73 28.42
C ASN A 859 1.02 6.47 29.68
N CYS A 860 1.87 7.43 30.06
CA CYS A 860 2.71 7.41 31.26
C CYS A 860 2.03 8.17 32.40
N GLU A 861 2.37 7.88 33.66
CA GLU A 861 1.85 8.65 34.80
C GLU A 861 2.34 10.10 34.76
N ASN A 862 1.46 11.04 35.16
CA ASN A 862 1.78 12.48 35.16
C ASN A 862 3.00 12.82 36.04
N SER A 863 3.20 12.08 37.13
CA SER A 863 4.38 12.20 38.00
C SER A 863 5.68 11.91 37.23
N PHE A 864 5.67 10.88 36.38
CA PHE A 864 6.79 10.50 35.54
C PHE A 864 7.02 11.50 34.42
N VAL A 865 5.95 11.92 33.73
CA VAL A 865 6.03 12.93 32.67
C VAL A 865 6.64 14.22 33.21
N SER A 866 6.17 14.69 34.37
CA SER A 866 6.67 15.93 35.01
C SER A 866 8.16 15.84 35.35
N LYS A 867 8.64 14.66 35.79
CA LYS A 867 10.07 14.44 36.04
C LYS A 867 10.90 14.56 34.76
N VAL A 868 10.45 13.97 33.65
CA VAL A 868 11.15 14.05 32.36
C VAL A 868 11.13 15.48 31.81
N GLU A 869 10.03 16.21 31.98
CA GLU A 869 9.95 17.63 31.59
C GLU A 869 10.91 18.52 32.40
N GLN A 870 11.17 18.19 33.66
CA GLN A 870 12.10 18.91 34.54
C GLN A 870 13.58 18.52 34.31
N SER A 871 13.84 17.40 33.64
CA SER A 871 15.19 16.93 33.34
C SER A 871 15.84 17.72 32.19
N ALA A 872 17.18 17.82 32.21
CA ALA A 872 17.93 18.52 31.18
C ALA A 872 17.98 17.71 29.87
N LEU A 873 16.95 17.82 29.04
CA LEU A 873 16.95 17.30 27.68
C LEU A 873 17.98 18.06 26.82
N ASN A 874 18.68 17.30 25.97
CA ASN A 874 19.51 17.89 24.91
C ASN A 874 18.68 18.88 24.05
N LYS A 875 19.25 20.05 23.73
CA LYS A 875 18.57 21.12 22.96
C LYS A 875 18.03 20.66 21.61
N ASP A 876 18.67 19.66 20.99
CA ASP A 876 18.24 19.10 19.71
C ASP A 876 17.24 17.93 19.85
N CYS A 877 16.79 17.62 21.07
CA CYS A 877 15.90 16.49 21.34
C CYS A 877 14.45 16.97 21.55
N LYS A 878 13.53 16.42 20.75
CA LYS A 878 12.09 16.69 20.84
C LYS A 878 11.42 15.76 21.85
N LEU A 879 10.75 16.34 22.85
CA LEU A 879 9.86 15.59 23.74
C LEU A 879 8.44 15.55 23.15
N ILE A 880 7.88 14.35 23.05
CA ILE A 880 6.51 14.10 22.59
C ILE A 880 5.78 13.35 23.70
N ILE A 881 4.61 13.85 24.12
CA ILE A 881 3.78 13.24 25.14
C ILE A 881 2.41 12.95 24.52
N THR A 882 1.97 11.69 24.55
CA THR A 882 0.67 11.27 24.00
C THR A 882 -0.06 10.35 24.97
N ASP A 883 -1.25 10.73 25.46
CA ASP A 883 -2.05 9.82 26.30
C ASP A 883 -2.75 8.73 25.48
N ARG A 884 -3.35 7.73 26.17
CA ARG A 884 -4.07 6.55 25.63
C ARG A 884 -5.20 6.83 24.62
N ARG A 885 -5.35 8.06 24.15
CA ARG A 885 -6.41 8.55 23.26
C ARG A 885 -5.92 8.84 21.83
N GLU A 886 -4.96 8.05 21.30
CA GLU A 886 -4.48 8.12 19.90
C GLU A 886 -4.34 6.75 19.24
#